data_AF-A0A821E4M9-F1
#
_entry.id   AF-A0A821E4M9-F1
#
_cell.length_a   1.000
_cell.length_b   1.000
_cell.length_c   1.000
_cell.angle_alpha   90.00
_cell.angle_beta   90.00
_cell.angle_gamma   90.00
#
_symmetry.space_group_name_H-M   'P 1'
#
loop_
_entity.id
_entity.type
_entity.pdbx_description
1 polymer ?
#
loop_
_entity_poly.entity_id
_entity_poly.type
_entity_poly.pdbx_seq_one_letter_code
_entity_poly.pdbx_strand_id
1 'polypeptide(L)'
;IHIARQLCPDGNKCSKLSQEDHLESYSHPGIRDIRLLCKIPGYKCSLRSNDEHLKKYRHNKNHDHFSTAPSSNLNSSINFARNQSHLIKTVNIYIDRSNWSKEKISPEILNWIRALQPVHRCRKEIFESILVLGHVMSRHYMNLLEKQENVGRAVQQHSRVRLIFLKYNNPVVKENVGKLIEILVEIEFAKANLHGKRSADADSEQKISMMEKRLQPPLEGKDIQAIHEWTTKIARASIDLSTNKAGIGYEVDPKLGTDKHVFSIMGPHLGHYYGDIVITFKQEIMFHPDANFTIQAGTTFYSQNIYKQRLWMKDPGNETKRIEHFHHSKLHCSVPRYEYATALELVASVGLEHQSMNVNVEAILEKWISVDSHQTLEGHLPQLIPLDYVDRVYIPKNVFEDLSPEARQSAKGAFKDSLIISIYDSDENKPGDTPKDMLNHPYSKYVFEELCAAIKQRMDRPHISRGIVITVGASDFAEHIVLPISITQAQYLYYLDKPQSPDGPEFIYIYWQAMDGDMMLTLTNEKIEPGGEQFNMKCLICYIAKKPSTVTEEFHETFTYLNDDLPYQHGNNVNAVRLKAKSNTFYRGCNTDDYFTFCLKLNYRTGHVTLSHAGPNSIYNHEKIEYKFNRAELDLSKLDYIHLSAGTQDVPVRNLTINLEPIAELHPIVDTQFKRDTSNLLERYLVATAHNNPAPPITNRAKKQRPLAINPRSNINKSVILGRIA
;
A
#
# COMPACT_ATOMS: atom_id res chain seq x y z
N ILE A 1 15.12 29.58 1.41
CA ILE A 1 13.90 28.91 1.90
C ILE A 1 14.16 28.57 3.36
N HIS A 2 13.48 29.24 4.30
CA HIS A 2 13.54 28.89 5.71
C HIS A 2 12.36 27.94 5.98
N ILE A 3 12.64 26.68 6.30
CA ILE A 3 11.63 25.76 6.83
C ILE A 3 11.77 25.84 8.35
N ALA A 4 10.78 26.40 9.02
CA ALA A 4 10.74 26.39 10.48
C ALA A 4 10.47 24.96 10.95
N ARG A 5 11.33 24.42 11.82
CA ARG A 5 11.05 23.18 12.56
C ARG A 5 10.89 23.52 14.03
N GLN A 6 10.26 22.64 14.79
CA GLN A 6 10.21 22.79 16.23
C GLN A 6 11.63 22.71 16.77
N LEU A 7 12.03 23.64 17.65
CA LEU A 7 13.30 23.51 18.35
C LEU A 7 13.29 22.23 19.17
N CYS A 8 14.34 21.42 19.03
CA CYS A 8 14.47 20.22 19.85
C CYS A 8 14.47 20.64 21.35
N PRO A 9 13.62 20.03 22.19
CA PRO A 9 13.58 20.34 23.62
C PRO A 9 14.93 20.10 24.31
N ASP A 10 15.73 19.15 23.79
CA ASP A 10 17.06 18.81 24.33
C ASP A 10 18.21 19.63 23.71
N GLY A 11 17.92 20.46 22.71
CA GLY A 11 18.90 21.34 22.04
C GLY A 11 20.20 20.63 21.63
N ASN A 12 21.33 21.13 22.11
CA ASN A 12 22.67 20.57 21.80
C ASN A 12 22.99 19.25 22.53
N LYS A 13 22.21 18.88 23.56
CA LYS A 13 22.43 17.69 24.37
C LYS A 13 21.59 16.50 23.92
N CYS A 14 20.90 16.63 22.80
CA CYS A 14 20.03 15.58 22.30
C CYS A 14 20.82 14.31 21.97
N SER A 15 20.40 13.17 22.51
CA SER A 15 20.97 11.85 22.23
C SER A 15 20.47 11.25 20.91
N LYS A 16 19.47 11.89 20.28
CA LYS A 16 18.80 11.41 19.06
C LYS A 16 19.37 12.05 17.78
N LEU A 17 20.59 12.59 17.83
CA LEU A 17 21.25 13.16 16.64
C LEU A 17 21.64 12.10 15.60
N SER A 18 21.67 10.83 15.98
CA SER A 18 21.84 9.68 15.09
C SER A 18 20.50 9.17 14.51
N GLN A 19 19.37 9.77 14.91
CA GLN A 19 18.05 9.38 14.43
C GLN A 19 17.61 10.35 13.34
N GLU A 20 17.61 9.85 12.11
CA GLU A 20 17.29 10.63 10.92
C GLU A 20 15.91 11.29 11.00
N ASP A 21 14.88 10.57 11.48
CA ASP A 21 13.51 11.07 11.65
C ASP A 21 13.42 12.21 12.68
N HIS A 22 14.20 12.09 13.76
CA HIS A 22 14.30 13.14 14.79
C HIS A 22 14.92 14.41 14.19
N LEU A 23 16.03 14.25 13.46
CA LEU A 23 16.67 15.33 12.70
C LEU A 23 15.84 15.83 11.52
N GLU A 24 14.69 15.23 11.20
CA GLU A 24 13.73 15.75 10.22
C GLU A 24 12.65 16.58 10.88
N SER A 25 12.26 16.20 12.10
CA SER A 25 11.17 16.82 12.85
C SER A 25 11.62 18.06 13.63
N TYR A 26 12.88 18.11 14.08
CA TYR A 26 13.38 19.13 15.00
C TYR A 26 14.57 19.94 14.45
N SER A 27 14.65 21.20 14.87
CA SER A 27 15.80 22.09 14.69
C SER A 27 16.82 21.88 15.81
N HIS A 28 18.10 21.85 15.44
CA HIS A 28 19.23 21.80 16.36
C HIS A 28 20.26 22.88 16.02
N PRO A 29 20.86 23.53 17.03
CA PRO A 29 21.94 24.47 16.77
C PRO A 29 23.13 23.78 16.07
N GLY A 30 23.65 24.40 15.00
CA GLY A 30 24.78 23.87 14.23
C GLY A 30 24.44 22.78 13.20
N ILE A 31 23.18 22.34 13.13
CA ILE A 31 22.67 21.42 12.11
C ILE A 31 21.73 22.19 11.19
N ARG A 32 21.80 21.93 9.88
CA ARG A 32 20.90 22.58 8.92
C ARG A 32 19.47 22.04 9.12
N ASP A 33 18.50 22.93 9.23
CA ASP A 33 17.07 22.56 9.19
C ASP A 33 16.68 21.90 7.86
N ILE A 34 17.47 22.08 6.80
CA ILE A 34 17.34 21.27 5.59
C ILE A 34 18.72 20.68 5.31
N ARG A 35 18.91 19.44 5.73
CA ARG A 35 20.10 18.65 5.43
C ARG A 35 20.17 18.36 3.93
N LEU A 36 21.38 18.24 3.39
CA LEU A 36 21.59 17.97 1.97
C LEU A 36 21.08 16.59 1.60
N LEU A 37 20.51 16.40 0.42
CA LEU A 37 20.11 15.05 0.01
C LEU A 37 21.34 14.18 -0.25
N CYS A 38 21.38 12.98 0.33
CA CYS A 38 22.42 11.99 0.09
C CYS A 38 22.32 11.50 -1.35
N LYS A 39 23.45 11.47 -2.07
CA LYS A 39 23.51 10.98 -3.46
C LYS A 39 23.28 9.46 -3.57
N ILE A 40 23.49 8.74 -2.47
CA ILE A 40 23.29 7.30 -2.40
C ILE A 40 21.92 7.05 -1.73
N PRO A 41 21.03 6.26 -2.34
CA PRO A 41 19.76 5.89 -1.70
C PRO A 41 20.00 5.33 -0.30
N GLY A 42 19.13 5.64 0.67
CA GLY A 42 19.36 5.29 2.08
C GLY A 42 19.70 3.83 2.29
N TYR A 43 19.06 2.92 1.54
CA TYR A 43 19.25 1.46 1.67
C TYR A 43 20.58 0.96 1.11
N LYS A 44 21.30 1.81 0.35
CA LYS A 44 22.65 1.54 -0.19
C LYS A 44 23.73 2.38 0.50
N CYS A 45 23.37 3.29 1.40
CA CYS A 45 24.33 4.18 2.04
C CYS A 45 25.02 3.47 3.22
N SER A 46 26.29 3.13 3.05
CA SER A 46 27.13 2.54 4.11
C SER A 46 27.41 3.50 5.27
N LEU A 47 27.19 4.80 5.08
CA LEU A 47 27.39 5.85 6.09
C LEU A 47 26.10 6.21 6.84
N ARG A 48 25.00 5.48 6.62
CA ARG A 48 23.71 5.82 7.22
C ARG A 48 23.71 5.78 8.75
N SER A 49 24.59 4.99 9.36
CA SER A 49 24.75 4.91 10.82
C SER A 49 25.82 5.87 11.36
N ASN A 50 26.37 6.76 10.53
CA ASN A 50 27.39 7.72 10.94
C ASN A 50 26.75 9.07 11.30
N ASP A 51 26.95 9.51 12.54
CA ASP A 51 26.34 10.75 13.07
C ASP A 51 26.72 12.00 12.27
N GLU A 52 27.97 12.16 11.86
CA GLU A 52 28.42 13.32 11.08
C GLU A 52 27.81 13.34 9.67
N HIS A 53 27.65 12.16 9.07
CA HIS A 53 26.92 12.00 7.82
C HIS A 53 25.45 12.38 8.00
N LEU A 54 24.78 11.88 9.05
CA LEU A 54 23.37 12.20 9.33
C LEU A 54 23.15 13.66 9.72
N LYS A 55 24.10 14.35 10.36
CA LYS A 55 23.98 15.79 10.62
C LYS A 55 24.02 16.62 9.33
N LYS A 56 24.76 16.16 8.32
CA LYS A 56 24.99 16.90 7.06
C LYS A 56 24.02 16.52 5.95
N TYR A 57 23.72 15.24 5.85
CA TYR A 57 22.91 14.64 4.80
C TYR A 57 21.65 14.01 5.36
N ARG A 58 20.56 14.18 4.64
CA ARG A 58 19.35 13.36 4.76
C ARG A 58 19.33 12.36 3.63
N HIS A 59 18.89 11.14 3.89
CA HIS A 59 18.55 10.19 2.85
C HIS A 59 17.13 10.50 2.35
N ASN A 60 16.81 10.09 1.12
CA ASN A 60 15.39 9.90 0.79
C ASN A 60 14.84 8.97 1.87
N LYS A 61 13.70 9.33 2.48
CA LYS A 61 13.11 8.50 3.52
C LYS A 61 12.96 7.09 2.97
N ASN A 62 13.76 6.16 3.49
CA ASN A 62 13.46 4.74 3.41
C ASN A 62 12.31 4.47 4.39
N HIS A 63 11.15 5.06 4.15
CA HIS A 63 10.01 4.21 4.41
C HIS A 63 10.21 3.00 3.51
N ASP A 64 9.96 1.81 4.02
CA ASP A 64 9.79 0.68 3.13
C ASP A 64 8.69 1.14 2.17
N HIS A 65 9.09 1.60 0.99
CA HIS A 65 8.24 1.79 -0.16
C HIS A 65 7.83 0.38 -0.51
N PHE A 66 6.92 -0.16 0.31
CA PHE A 66 6.43 -1.49 0.16
C PHE A 66 5.97 -1.56 -1.27
N SER A 67 6.51 -2.53 -1.98
CA SER A 67 6.13 -2.84 -3.33
C SER A 67 4.61 -2.95 -3.37
N THR A 68 4.03 -2.70 -4.52
CA THR A 68 2.58 -2.77 -4.68
C THR A 68 2.07 -4.16 -4.29
N ALA A 69 1.37 -4.26 -3.16
CA ALA A 69 0.43 -5.35 -2.89
C ALA A 69 -0.87 -4.96 -3.62
N PRO A 70 -1.21 -5.59 -4.75
CA PRO A 70 -2.36 -5.17 -5.54
C PRO A 70 -3.66 -5.36 -4.76
N SER A 71 -4.61 -4.44 -4.95
CA SER A 71 -5.97 -4.62 -4.44
C SER A 71 -6.87 -5.19 -5.54
N SER A 72 -7.55 -6.27 -5.20
CA SER A 72 -8.60 -6.91 -5.98
C SER A 72 -10.00 -6.57 -5.43
N ASN A 73 -10.12 -5.53 -4.59
CA ASN A 73 -11.36 -5.08 -3.95
C ASN A 73 -12.15 -6.22 -3.27
N LEU A 74 -11.43 -7.16 -2.62
CA LEU A 74 -11.99 -8.42 -2.08
C LEU A 74 -13.02 -8.20 -0.97
N ASN A 75 -12.93 -7.06 -0.27
CA ASN A 75 -13.84 -6.68 0.81
C ASN A 75 -14.93 -5.69 0.39
N SER A 76 -15.07 -5.41 -0.90
CA SER A 76 -15.98 -4.38 -1.40
C SER A 76 -17.42 -4.55 -0.90
N SER A 77 -17.93 -5.78 -0.67
CA SER A 77 -19.29 -6.03 -0.18
C SER A 77 -19.45 -6.03 1.34
N ILE A 78 -18.36 -5.93 2.12
CA ILE A 78 -18.37 -6.10 3.57
C ILE A 78 -18.65 -4.77 4.27
N ASN A 79 -19.55 -4.79 5.27
CA ASN A 79 -19.80 -3.65 6.15
C ASN A 79 -19.18 -3.91 7.52
N PHE A 80 -17.90 -3.54 7.66
CA PHE A 80 -17.13 -3.80 8.87
C PHE A 80 -17.69 -3.08 10.11
N ALA A 81 -18.19 -1.85 9.96
CA ALA A 81 -18.78 -1.09 11.07
C ALA A 81 -20.05 -1.78 11.64
N ARG A 82 -20.89 -2.30 10.75
CA ARG A 82 -22.07 -3.10 11.13
C ARG A 82 -21.67 -4.42 11.77
N ASN A 83 -20.70 -5.12 11.20
CA ASN A 83 -20.19 -6.38 11.74
C ASN A 83 -19.68 -6.19 13.19
N GLN A 84 -18.81 -5.20 13.42
CA GLN A 84 -18.30 -4.83 14.75
C GLN A 84 -19.44 -4.55 15.74
N SER A 85 -20.41 -3.73 15.34
CA SER A 85 -21.55 -3.38 16.19
C SER A 85 -22.40 -4.60 16.54
N HIS A 86 -22.61 -5.50 15.58
CA HIS A 86 -23.37 -6.72 15.79
C HIS A 86 -22.66 -7.67 16.75
N LEU A 87 -21.36 -7.89 16.55
CA LEU A 87 -20.52 -8.70 17.44
C LEU A 87 -20.60 -8.17 18.89
N ILE A 88 -20.32 -6.88 19.07
CA ILE A 88 -20.36 -6.23 20.38
C ILE A 88 -21.73 -6.38 21.06
N LYS A 89 -22.80 -6.11 20.31
CA LYS A 89 -24.17 -6.21 20.83
C LYS A 89 -24.51 -7.64 21.25
N THR A 90 -24.19 -8.62 20.42
CA THR A 90 -24.56 -10.02 20.64
C THR A 90 -23.83 -10.61 21.85
N VAL A 91 -22.54 -10.30 22.01
CA VAL A 91 -21.76 -10.68 23.20
C VAL A 91 -22.34 -10.03 24.47
N ASN A 92 -22.58 -8.71 24.45
CA ASN A 92 -23.12 -8.00 25.62
C ASN A 92 -24.50 -8.55 26.04
N ILE A 93 -25.39 -8.82 25.08
CA ILE A 93 -26.71 -9.43 25.38
C ILE A 93 -26.55 -10.79 26.09
N TYR A 94 -25.57 -11.59 25.68
CA TYR A 94 -25.30 -12.89 26.30
C TYR A 94 -24.78 -12.72 27.73
N ILE A 95 -23.74 -11.89 27.92
CA ILE A 95 -23.15 -11.58 29.23
C ILE A 95 -24.24 -11.08 30.21
N ASP A 96 -25.11 -10.18 29.74
CA ASP A 96 -26.22 -9.64 30.52
C ASP A 96 -27.22 -10.72 30.96
N ARG A 97 -27.62 -11.59 30.04
CA ARG A 97 -28.59 -12.68 30.31
C ARG A 97 -28.01 -13.77 31.20
N SER A 98 -26.70 -13.98 31.11
CA SER A 98 -25.98 -14.97 31.90
C SER A 98 -25.52 -14.45 33.26
N ASN A 99 -25.83 -13.19 33.62
CA ASN A 99 -25.48 -12.56 34.89
C ASN A 99 -23.97 -12.61 35.22
N TRP A 100 -23.13 -12.40 34.21
CA TRP A 100 -21.68 -12.42 34.41
C TRP A 100 -21.20 -11.23 35.25
N SER A 101 -20.08 -11.41 35.95
CA SER A 101 -19.34 -10.28 36.53
C SER A 101 -18.81 -9.40 35.41
N LYS A 102 -19.32 -8.16 35.31
CA LYS A 102 -18.94 -7.21 34.27
C LYS A 102 -17.72 -6.42 34.67
N GLU A 103 -16.77 -6.32 33.75
CA GLU A 103 -15.56 -5.52 33.90
C GLU A 103 -15.31 -4.73 32.62
N LYS A 104 -14.63 -3.59 32.75
CA LYS A 104 -14.16 -2.87 31.56
C LYS A 104 -13.01 -3.65 30.92
N ILE A 105 -13.01 -3.70 29.59
CA ILE A 105 -11.90 -4.29 28.84
C ILE A 105 -10.62 -3.52 29.17
N SER A 106 -9.58 -4.25 29.60
CA SER A 106 -8.29 -3.67 29.97
C SER A 106 -7.61 -2.99 28.76
N PRO A 107 -7.01 -1.80 28.92
CA PRO A 107 -6.15 -1.19 27.90
C PRO A 107 -5.02 -2.09 27.43
N GLU A 108 -4.52 -2.95 28.31
CA GLU A 108 -3.46 -3.93 28.00
C GLU A 108 -3.91 -4.91 26.91
N ILE A 109 -5.14 -5.42 26.99
CA ILE A 109 -5.71 -6.33 25.96
C ILE A 109 -5.87 -5.59 24.64
N LEU A 110 -6.36 -4.34 24.68
CA LEU A 110 -6.49 -3.52 23.46
C LEU A 110 -5.13 -3.30 22.80
N ASN A 111 -4.09 -2.98 23.59
CA ASN A 111 -2.73 -2.78 23.09
C ASN A 111 -2.12 -4.08 22.58
N TRP A 112 -2.39 -5.21 23.24
CA TRP A 112 -1.95 -6.53 22.79
C TRP A 112 -2.55 -6.86 21.41
N ILE A 113 -3.85 -6.66 21.21
CA ILE A 113 -4.51 -6.85 19.89
C ILE A 113 -3.92 -5.93 18.83
N ARG A 114 -3.68 -4.66 19.18
CA ARG A 114 -3.01 -3.69 18.29
C ARG A 114 -1.55 -4.02 18.02
N ALA A 115 -0.91 -4.94 18.76
CA ALA A 115 0.47 -5.36 18.58
C ALA A 115 0.62 -6.69 17.81
N LEU A 116 -0.50 -7.36 17.51
CA LEU A 116 -0.51 -8.59 16.71
C LEU A 116 -0.02 -8.33 15.28
N GLN A 117 0.56 -9.38 14.69
CA GLN A 117 0.98 -9.43 13.30
C GLN A 117 0.43 -10.70 12.65
N PRO A 118 0.25 -10.73 11.32
CA PRO A 118 -0.12 -11.94 10.63
C PRO A 118 1.07 -12.89 10.53
N VAL A 119 0.84 -14.16 10.83
CA VAL A 119 1.84 -15.23 10.79
C VAL A 119 1.34 -16.33 9.85
N HIS A 120 2.11 -16.58 8.80
CA HIS A 120 1.87 -17.61 7.80
C HIS A 120 2.86 -18.77 7.97
N ARG A 121 2.41 -19.97 7.64
CA ARG A 121 3.23 -21.18 7.66
C ARG A 121 3.20 -21.85 6.30
N CYS A 122 4.35 -22.35 5.86
CA CYS A 122 4.46 -23.06 4.59
C CYS A 122 5.53 -24.16 4.65
N ARG A 123 5.47 -25.07 3.68
CA ARG A 123 6.48 -26.10 3.44
C ARG A 123 7.56 -25.59 2.50
N LYS A 124 8.69 -26.30 2.42
CA LYS A 124 9.84 -25.90 1.61
C LYS A 124 9.48 -25.66 0.14
N GLU A 125 8.64 -26.50 -0.46
CA GLU A 125 8.30 -26.42 -1.88
C GLU A 125 7.54 -25.12 -2.21
N ILE A 126 6.66 -24.71 -1.29
CA ILE A 126 5.91 -23.45 -1.40
C ILE A 126 6.85 -22.27 -1.15
N PHE A 127 7.75 -22.37 -0.16
CA PHE A 127 8.71 -21.30 0.14
C PHE A 127 9.67 -21.02 -1.01
N GLU A 128 10.18 -22.06 -1.68
CA GLU A 128 11.01 -21.89 -2.88
C GLU A 128 10.24 -21.19 -4.01
N SER A 129 8.97 -21.56 -4.20
CA SER A 129 8.10 -20.90 -5.18
C SER A 129 7.87 -19.42 -4.83
N ILE A 130 7.66 -19.10 -3.54
CA ILE A 130 7.54 -17.72 -3.03
C ILE A 130 8.80 -16.91 -3.36
N LEU A 131 9.98 -17.48 -3.16
CA LEU A 131 11.26 -16.82 -3.47
C LEU A 131 11.44 -16.54 -4.96
N VAL A 132 11.03 -17.47 -5.82
CA VAL A 132 11.13 -17.33 -7.28
C VAL A 132 10.12 -16.32 -7.83
N LEU A 133 8.87 -16.36 -7.33
CA LEU A 133 7.79 -15.48 -7.79
C LEU A 133 7.86 -14.09 -7.15
N GLY A 134 8.61 -13.94 -6.04
CA GLY A 134 8.80 -12.68 -5.33
C GLY A 134 7.58 -12.26 -4.49
N HIS A 135 6.64 -13.16 -4.24
CA HIS A 135 5.40 -12.88 -3.53
C HIS A 135 4.90 -14.09 -2.76
N VAL A 136 4.30 -13.86 -1.59
CA VAL A 136 3.37 -14.80 -0.97
C VAL A 136 2.01 -14.67 -1.64
N MET A 137 1.34 -15.78 -1.93
CA MET A 137 0.19 -15.81 -2.83
C MET A 137 -0.97 -16.61 -2.25
N SER A 138 -2.19 -16.18 -2.55
CA SER A 138 -3.40 -16.93 -2.22
C SER A 138 -3.52 -18.20 -3.07
N ARG A 139 -4.36 -19.14 -2.63
CA ARG A 139 -4.66 -20.36 -3.39
C ARG A 139 -5.29 -20.04 -4.75
N HIS A 140 -6.18 -19.06 -4.80
CA HIS A 140 -6.80 -18.60 -6.04
C HIS A 140 -5.75 -18.13 -7.05
N TYR A 141 -4.77 -17.33 -6.59
CA TYR A 141 -3.71 -16.84 -7.48
C TYR A 141 -2.82 -17.98 -7.98
N MET A 142 -2.47 -18.94 -7.12
CA MET A 142 -1.74 -20.13 -7.56
C MET A 142 -2.49 -20.88 -8.67
N ASN A 143 -3.82 -21.02 -8.57
CA ASN A 143 -4.63 -21.63 -9.62
C ASN A 143 -4.67 -20.77 -10.91
N LEU A 144 -4.59 -19.44 -10.81
CA LEU A 144 -4.49 -18.58 -11.98
C LEU A 144 -3.20 -18.82 -12.77
N LEU A 145 -2.10 -19.20 -12.09
CA LEU A 145 -0.82 -19.51 -12.72
C LEU A 145 -0.82 -20.84 -13.52
N GLU A 146 -1.91 -21.62 -13.48
CA GLU A 146 -2.11 -22.74 -14.42
C GLU A 146 -2.25 -22.26 -15.87
N LYS A 147 -2.62 -20.99 -16.08
CA LYS A 147 -2.78 -20.39 -17.41
C LYS A 147 -1.51 -19.65 -17.83
N GLN A 148 -0.97 -20.01 -19.00
CA GLN A 148 0.23 -19.42 -19.60
C GLN A 148 0.19 -17.88 -19.67
N GLU A 149 -0.97 -17.31 -20.02
CA GLU A 149 -1.16 -15.85 -20.09
C GLU A 149 -0.90 -15.17 -18.74
N ASN A 150 -1.40 -15.76 -17.64
CA ASN A 150 -1.21 -15.21 -16.30
C ASN A 150 0.26 -15.35 -15.84
N VAL A 151 0.94 -16.43 -16.22
CA VAL A 151 2.38 -16.58 -15.99
C VAL A 151 3.16 -15.50 -16.74
N GLY A 152 2.81 -15.24 -18.00
CA GLY A 152 3.42 -14.15 -18.77
C GLY A 152 3.27 -12.79 -18.09
N ARG A 153 2.07 -12.48 -17.55
CA ARG A 153 1.85 -11.28 -16.75
C ARG A 153 2.68 -11.26 -15.46
N ALA A 154 2.77 -12.38 -14.74
CA ALA A 154 3.58 -12.50 -13.53
C ALA A 154 5.07 -12.23 -13.81
N VAL A 155 5.60 -12.73 -14.93
CA VAL A 155 6.97 -12.45 -15.37
C VAL A 155 7.17 -10.96 -15.65
N GLN A 156 6.24 -10.33 -16.36
CA GLN A 156 6.33 -8.89 -16.67
C GLN A 156 6.31 -8.01 -15.41
N GLN A 157 5.62 -8.46 -14.35
CA GLN A 157 5.52 -7.77 -13.07
C GLN A 157 6.70 -8.07 -12.13
N HIS A 158 7.46 -9.15 -12.37
CA HIS A 158 8.58 -9.54 -11.52
C HIS A 158 9.66 -8.44 -11.48
N SER A 159 10.16 -8.13 -10.28
CA SER A 159 11.06 -6.99 -10.02
C SER A 159 12.25 -6.91 -10.98
N ARG A 160 12.86 -8.05 -11.32
CA ARG A 160 14.03 -8.13 -12.21
C ARG A 160 13.70 -7.77 -13.67
N VAL A 161 12.50 -8.10 -14.14
CA VAL A 161 12.03 -7.77 -15.50
C VAL A 161 11.47 -6.35 -15.52
N ARG A 162 10.73 -5.94 -14.48
CA ARG A 162 10.21 -4.58 -14.33
C ARG A 162 11.32 -3.52 -14.35
N LEU A 163 12.47 -3.79 -13.73
CA LEU A 163 13.64 -2.90 -13.79
C LEU A 163 14.15 -2.69 -15.22
N ILE A 164 14.06 -3.70 -16.08
CA ILE A 164 14.42 -3.58 -17.51
C ILE A 164 13.42 -2.66 -18.20
N PHE A 165 12.11 -2.83 -17.97
CA PHE A 165 11.10 -1.92 -18.51
C PHE A 165 11.29 -0.48 -18.06
N LEU A 166 11.63 -0.25 -16.79
CA LEU A 166 11.90 1.08 -16.26
C LEU A 166 13.17 1.71 -16.86
N LYS A 167 14.21 0.90 -17.09
CA LYS A 167 15.49 1.35 -17.67
C LYS A 167 15.31 1.87 -19.10
N TYR A 168 14.53 1.18 -19.93
CA TYR A 168 14.38 1.52 -21.35
C TYR A 168 13.13 2.37 -21.65
N ASN A 169 12.10 2.30 -20.81
CA ASN A 169 10.85 3.06 -20.85
C ASN A 169 10.31 3.32 -22.28
N ASN A 170 10.18 2.26 -23.07
CA ASN A 170 9.76 2.32 -24.46
C ASN A 170 8.60 1.35 -24.72
N PRO A 171 7.44 1.81 -25.24
CA PRO A 171 6.27 0.96 -25.50
C PRO A 171 6.54 -0.20 -26.46
N VAL A 172 7.32 0.02 -27.52
CA VAL A 172 7.67 -1.01 -28.52
C VAL A 172 8.57 -2.07 -27.91
N VAL A 173 9.50 -1.66 -27.05
CA VAL A 173 10.32 -2.59 -26.26
C VAL A 173 9.45 -3.45 -25.35
N LYS A 174 8.53 -2.81 -24.62
CA LYS A 174 7.62 -3.52 -23.71
C LYS A 174 6.76 -4.55 -24.44
N GLU A 175 6.23 -4.20 -25.61
CA GLU A 175 5.45 -5.11 -26.46
C GLU A 175 6.28 -6.30 -26.96
N ASN A 176 7.47 -6.06 -27.50
CA ASN A 176 8.32 -7.12 -28.04
C ASN A 176 8.86 -8.06 -26.94
N VAL A 177 9.21 -7.51 -25.77
CA VAL A 177 9.57 -8.34 -24.60
C VAL A 177 8.36 -9.15 -24.15
N GLY A 178 7.15 -8.59 -24.18
CA GLY A 178 5.92 -9.33 -23.88
C GLY A 178 5.76 -10.56 -24.78
N LYS A 179 5.93 -10.40 -26.09
CA LYS A 179 5.89 -11.51 -27.06
C LYS A 179 7.00 -12.55 -26.82
N LEU A 180 8.21 -12.12 -26.48
CA LEU A 180 9.30 -13.04 -26.13
C LEU A 180 8.94 -13.87 -24.88
N ILE A 181 8.39 -13.22 -23.84
CA ILE A 181 7.95 -13.89 -22.62
C ILE A 181 6.86 -14.93 -22.93
N GLU A 182 5.86 -14.57 -23.75
CA GLU A 182 4.79 -15.50 -24.17
C GLU A 182 5.37 -16.77 -24.82
N ILE A 183 6.26 -16.61 -25.81
CA ILE A 183 6.91 -17.74 -26.49
C ILE A 183 7.69 -18.63 -25.51
N LEU A 184 8.44 -18.02 -24.58
CA LEU A 184 9.23 -18.77 -23.59
C LEU A 184 8.36 -19.54 -22.60
N VAL A 185 7.25 -18.95 -22.15
CA VAL A 185 6.27 -19.62 -21.27
C VAL A 185 5.63 -20.80 -21.99
N GLU A 186 5.21 -20.62 -23.25
CA GLU A 186 4.63 -21.70 -24.06
C GLU A 186 5.58 -22.90 -24.16
N ILE A 187 6.87 -22.66 -24.38
CA ILE A 187 7.90 -23.70 -24.46
C ILE A 187 8.04 -24.47 -23.15
N GLU A 188 8.12 -23.78 -22.00
CA GLU A 188 8.26 -24.47 -20.71
C GLU A 188 7.01 -25.29 -20.35
N PHE A 189 5.81 -24.77 -20.64
CA PHE A 189 4.57 -25.52 -20.43
C PHE A 189 4.45 -26.72 -21.37
N ALA A 190 4.93 -26.61 -22.62
CA ALA A 190 4.99 -27.74 -23.55
C ALA A 190 5.95 -28.84 -23.06
N LYS A 191 7.12 -28.46 -22.50
CA LYS A 191 8.07 -29.41 -21.90
C LYS A 191 7.48 -30.18 -20.72
N ALA A 192 6.65 -29.54 -19.90
CA ALA A 192 5.99 -30.16 -18.75
C ALA A 192 4.81 -31.06 -19.11
N ASN A 193 4.36 -31.08 -20.38
CA ASN A 193 3.30 -31.93 -20.91
C ASN A 193 1.94 -31.83 -20.16
N LEU A 194 1.67 -30.70 -19.49
CA LEU A 194 0.44 -30.49 -18.70
C LEU A 194 -0.87 -30.48 -19.52
N HIS A 195 -0.79 -30.44 -20.85
CA HIS A 195 -1.95 -30.39 -21.76
C HIS A 195 -1.83 -31.31 -22.99
N GLY A 196 -0.95 -32.31 -22.99
CA GLY A 196 -0.83 -33.27 -24.10
C GLY A 196 -0.41 -32.66 -25.45
N LYS A 197 0.23 -31.47 -25.45
CA LYS A 197 0.80 -30.84 -26.65
C LYS A 197 2.27 -31.24 -26.81
N ARG A 198 2.65 -31.55 -28.06
CA ARG A 198 3.99 -31.99 -28.48
C ARG A 198 5.10 -31.02 -28.07
N SER A 199 6.29 -31.58 -27.83
CA SER A 199 7.62 -30.96 -27.77
C SER A 199 7.75 -29.70 -28.63
N ALA A 200 8.42 -28.67 -28.11
CA ALA A 200 8.75 -27.44 -28.83
C ALA A 200 9.38 -27.76 -30.19
N ASP A 201 8.73 -27.34 -31.27
CA ASP A 201 9.17 -27.52 -32.65
C ASP A 201 10.30 -26.54 -33.02
N ALA A 202 11.08 -26.84 -34.06
CA ALA A 202 12.11 -25.97 -34.64
C ALA A 202 11.61 -24.54 -35.01
N ASP A 203 10.30 -24.38 -35.16
CA ASP A 203 9.61 -23.10 -35.36
C ASP A 203 9.72 -22.16 -34.13
N SER A 204 9.83 -22.71 -32.92
CA SER A 204 9.92 -21.92 -31.68
C SER A 204 11.29 -21.25 -31.51
N GLU A 205 12.37 -21.94 -31.88
CA GLU A 205 13.74 -21.39 -31.86
C GLU A 205 13.91 -20.25 -32.87
N GLN A 206 13.31 -20.40 -34.06
CA GLN A 206 13.30 -19.34 -35.07
C GLN A 206 12.53 -18.09 -34.59
N LYS A 207 11.38 -18.29 -33.93
CA LYS A 207 10.58 -17.20 -33.33
C LYS A 207 11.35 -16.46 -32.24
N ILE A 208 12.03 -17.18 -31.33
CA ILE A 208 12.89 -16.57 -30.30
C ILE A 208 13.99 -15.73 -30.96
N SER A 209 14.76 -16.33 -31.88
CA SER A 209 15.86 -15.61 -32.55
C SER A 209 15.38 -14.36 -33.30
N MET A 210 14.19 -14.43 -33.92
CA MET A 210 13.58 -13.27 -34.57
C MET A 210 13.19 -12.17 -33.55
N MET A 211 12.64 -12.53 -32.39
CA MET A 211 12.31 -11.56 -31.33
C MET A 211 13.56 -10.94 -30.72
N GLU A 212 14.59 -11.74 -30.41
CA GLU A 212 15.87 -11.26 -29.89
C GLU A 212 16.53 -10.26 -30.85
N LYS A 213 16.52 -10.54 -32.15
CA LYS A 213 17.00 -9.62 -33.19
C LYS A 213 16.21 -8.31 -33.26
N ARG A 214 14.93 -8.29 -32.90
CA ARG A 214 14.11 -7.06 -32.82
C ARG A 214 14.36 -6.28 -31.53
N LEU A 215 14.72 -6.98 -30.46
CA LEU A 215 15.07 -6.41 -29.16
C LEU A 215 16.50 -5.88 -29.13
N GLN A 216 17.36 -6.29 -30.07
CA GLN A 216 18.67 -5.68 -30.33
C GLN A 216 18.57 -4.67 -31.48
N PRO A 217 19.14 -3.45 -31.38
CA PRO A 217 19.94 -2.90 -30.28
C PRO A 217 19.20 -2.31 -29.06
N PRO A 218 17.85 -2.16 -28.98
CA PRO A 218 17.21 -1.50 -27.83
C PRO A 218 17.60 -2.03 -26.45
N LEU A 219 17.87 -3.34 -26.31
CA LEU A 219 18.30 -3.97 -25.06
C LEU A 219 19.74 -4.49 -25.15
N GLU A 220 20.44 -4.40 -24.02
CA GLU A 220 21.72 -5.09 -23.81
C GLU A 220 21.52 -6.62 -23.71
N GLY A 221 22.48 -7.40 -24.20
CA GLY A 221 22.41 -8.87 -24.17
C GLY A 221 22.21 -9.47 -22.77
N LYS A 222 22.77 -8.83 -21.73
CA LYS A 222 22.57 -9.23 -20.32
C LYS A 222 21.11 -9.08 -19.86
N ASP A 223 20.40 -8.07 -20.38
CA ASP A 223 19.01 -7.81 -20.02
C ASP A 223 18.08 -8.82 -20.73
N ILE A 224 18.40 -9.19 -21.98
CA ILE A 224 17.72 -10.27 -22.71
C ILE A 224 17.94 -11.61 -21.98
N GLN A 225 19.18 -11.92 -21.57
CA GLN A 225 19.48 -13.12 -20.81
C GLN A 225 18.72 -13.17 -19.47
N ALA A 226 18.62 -12.04 -18.77
CA ALA A 226 17.83 -11.95 -17.54
C ALA A 226 16.34 -12.22 -17.80
N ILE A 227 15.77 -11.72 -18.91
CA ILE A 227 14.39 -12.04 -19.31
C ILE A 227 14.23 -13.55 -19.52
N HIS A 228 15.14 -14.20 -20.25
CA HIS A 228 15.10 -15.66 -20.45
C HIS A 228 15.14 -16.43 -19.14
N GLU A 229 16.12 -16.11 -18.29
CA GLU A 229 16.34 -16.80 -17.02
C GLU A 229 15.11 -16.69 -16.11
N TRP A 230 14.60 -15.48 -15.92
CA TRP A 230 13.46 -15.25 -15.02
C TRP A 230 12.14 -15.77 -15.60
N THR A 231 11.94 -15.69 -16.91
CA THR A 231 10.77 -16.30 -17.56
C THR A 231 10.75 -17.81 -17.33
N THR A 232 11.89 -18.46 -17.55
CA THR A 232 12.05 -19.91 -17.37
C THR A 232 11.80 -20.31 -15.91
N LYS A 233 12.42 -19.60 -14.96
CA LYS A 233 12.26 -19.87 -13.52
C LYS A 233 10.81 -19.71 -13.05
N ILE A 234 10.16 -18.62 -13.42
CA ILE A 234 8.77 -18.33 -13.03
C ILE A 234 7.80 -19.33 -13.68
N ALA A 235 8.01 -19.69 -14.95
CA ALA A 235 7.20 -20.70 -15.61
C ALA A 235 7.31 -22.07 -14.92
N ARG A 236 8.52 -22.52 -14.60
CA ARG A 236 8.74 -23.78 -13.86
C ARG A 236 8.12 -23.74 -12.47
N ALA A 237 8.34 -22.69 -11.70
CA ALA A 237 7.70 -22.55 -10.39
C ALA A 237 6.17 -22.57 -10.49
N SER A 238 5.59 -21.96 -11.53
CA SER A 238 4.14 -21.99 -11.78
C SER A 238 3.63 -23.40 -12.10
N ILE A 239 4.38 -24.15 -12.92
CA ILE A 239 4.12 -25.56 -13.24
C ILE A 239 4.21 -26.42 -11.96
N ASP A 240 5.23 -26.23 -11.15
CA ASP A 240 5.44 -26.98 -9.90
C ASP A 240 4.32 -26.71 -8.90
N LEU A 241 3.88 -25.46 -8.76
CA LEU A 241 2.71 -25.09 -7.94
C LEU A 241 1.40 -25.74 -8.43
N SER A 242 1.22 -25.88 -9.75
CA SER A 242 0.02 -26.50 -10.31
C SER A 242 -0.04 -28.02 -10.05
N THR A 243 1.13 -28.67 -10.05
CA THR A 243 1.27 -30.12 -9.89
C THR A 243 1.37 -30.53 -8.42
N ASN A 244 1.97 -29.70 -7.58
CA ASN A 244 2.12 -29.93 -6.15
C ASN A 244 1.11 -29.08 -5.36
N LYS A 245 -0.10 -29.62 -5.21
CA LYS A 245 -1.20 -28.97 -4.46
C LYS A 245 -1.01 -29.05 -2.93
N ALA A 246 0.21 -28.90 -2.42
CA ALA A 246 0.45 -28.82 -0.98
C ALA A 246 -0.10 -27.49 -0.41
N GLY A 247 -0.78 -27.55 0.73
CA GLY A 247 -1.33 -26.38 1.43
C GLY A 247 -2.85 -26.20 1.29
N ILE A 248 -3.31 -24.99 1.63
CA ILE A 248 -4.73 -24.61 1.70
C ILE A 248 -5.39 -24.79 0.34
N GLY A 249 -6.46 -25.57 0.32
CA GLY A 249 -7.20 -25.99 -0.87
C GLY A 249 -8.41 -26.81 -0.47
N TYR A 250 -8.97 -26.49 0.70
CA TYR A 250 -10.14 -27.17 1.19
C TYR A 250 -11.32 -26.82 0.27
N GLU A 251 -12.15 -27.80 -0.06
CA GLU A 251 -13.25 -27.65 -1.03
C GLU A 251 -14.25 -26.54 -0.67
N VAL A 252 -14.26 -26.13 0.60
CA VAL A 252 -15.14 -25.09 1.13
C VAL A 252 -14.56 -23.68 0.94
N ASP A 253 -13.25 -23.54 0.79
CA ASP A 253 -12.60 -22.22 0.71
C ASP A 253 -13.14 -21.35 -0.45
N PRO A 254 -13.37 -21.88 -1.67
CA PRO A 254 -13.98 -21.11 -2.75
C PRO A 254 -15.41 -20.62 -2.43
N LYS A 255 -16.17 -21.36 -1.62
CA LYS A 255 -17.51 -20.96 -1.19
C LYS A 255 -17.47 -19.81 -0.17
N LEU A 256 -16.47 -19.82 0.71
CA LEU A 256 -16.22 -18.77 1.69
C LEU A 256 -15.46 -17.57 1.11
N GLY A 257 -14.86 -17.74 -0.07
CA GLY A 257 -13.94 -16.79 -0.70
C GLY A 257 -12.60 -16.67 0.03
N THR A 258 -12.28 -17.57 0.97
CA THR A 258 -11.01 -17.60 1.72
C THR A 258 -9.83 -18.00 0.82
N ASP A 259 -10.10 -18.73 -0.27
CA ASP A 259 -9.10 -19.10 -1.28
C ASP A 259 -8.48 -17.88 -1.98
N LYS A 260 -9.18 -16.74 -2.02
CA LYS A 260 -8.72 -15.49 -2.62
C LYS A 260 -7.73 -14.72 -1.75
N HIS A 261 -7.55 -15.12 -0.51
CA HIS A 261 -6.69 -14.45 0.46
C HIS A 261 -5.44 -15.27 0.76
N VAL A 262 -4.34 -14.60 1.10
CA VAL A 262 -3.23 -15.28 1.80
C VAL A 262 -3.70 -15.52 3.23
N PHE A 263 -3.76 -16.80 3.62
CA PHE A 263 -4.13 -17.21 4.97
C PHE A 263 -3.02 -16.93 5.97
N SER A 264 -3.40 -16.53 7.17
CA SER A 264 -2.50 -16.32 8.30
C SER A 264 -3.27 -16.47 9.61
N ILE A 265 -2.53 -16.60 10.71
CA ILE A 265 -3.06 -16.39 12.06
C ILE A 265 -2.57 -15.04 12.57
N MET A 266 -3.45 -14.29 13.22
CA MET A 266 -3.08 -13.00 13.82
C MET A 266 -2.44 -13.25 15.18
N GLY A 267 -1.11 -13.39 15.21
CA GLY A 267 -0.35 -13.79 16.40
C GLY A 267 0.31 -15.16 16.25
N PRO A 268 0.75 -15.78 17.36
CA PRO A 268 1.46 -17.05 17.32
C PRO A 268 0.64 -18.16 16.62
N HIS A 269 1.21 -18.72 15.55
CA HIS A 269 0.59 -19.78 14.76
C HIS A 269 1.20 -21.13 15.14
N LEU A 270 0.40 -22.03 15.72
CA LEU A 270 0.83 -23.37 16.16
C LEU A 270 0.40 -24.52 15.22
N GLY A 271 -0.26 -24.21 14.11
CA GLY A 271 -0.71 -25.18 13.11
C GLY A 271 0.44 -25.71 12.26
N HIS A 272 1.23 -26.61 12.84
CA HIS A 272 2.42 -27.21 12.22
C HIS A 272 2.13 -27.96 10.92
N TYR A 273 0.91 -28.46 10.72
CA TYR A 273 0.50 -29.19 9.52
C TYR A 273 0.59 -28.35 8.22
N TYR A 274 0.68 -27.01 8.33
CA TYR A 274 0.97 -26.11 7.21
C TYR A 274 2.46 -26.03 6.83
N GLY A 275 3.35 -26.50 7.71
CA GLY A 275 4.81 -26.52 7.51
C GLY A 275 5.57 -25.78 8.60
N ASP A 276 6.89 -25.96 8.54
CA ASP A 276 7.82 -25.48 9.57
C ASP A 276 8.50 -24.16 9.21
N ILE A 277 8.27 -23.63 8.01
CA ILE A 277 8.76 -22.29 7.64
C ILE A 277 7.70 -21.29 8.08
N VAL A 278 8.07 -20.44 9.05
CA VAL A 278 7.17 -19.45 9.65
C VAL A 278 7.51 -18.06 9.11
N ILE A 279 6.57 -17.45 8.39
CA ILE A 279 6.69 -16.11 7.82
C ILE A 279 5.83 -15.16 8.65
N THR A 280 6.45 -14.15 9.23
CA THR A 280 5.77 -13.05 9.90
C THR A 280 5.69 -11.85 8.96
N PHE A 281 4.52 -11.26 8.84
CA PHE A 281 4.34 -10.06 8.03
C PHE A 281 4.43 -8.79 8.88
N LYS A 282 4.89 -7.71 8.24
CA LYS A 282 4.83 -6.36 8.77
C LYS A 282 3.38 -5.99 9.07
N GLN A 283 3.16 -5.25 10.15
CA GLN A 283 1.83 -5.01 10.69
C GLN A 283 0.94 -4.21 9.72
N GLU A 284 1.57 -3.39 8.89
CA GLU A 284 0.97 -2.52 7.89
C GLU A 284 0.09 -3.27 6.89
N ILE A 285 0.38 -4.55 6.59
CA ILE A 285 -0.45 -5.33 5.66
C ILE A 285 -1.88 -5.54 6.18
N MET A 286 -2.09 -5.50 7.50
CA MET A 286 -3.42 -5.65 8.13
C MET A 286 -4.32 -4.42 7.87
N PHE A 287 -3.72 -3.31 7.45
CA PHE A 287 -4.41 -2.06 7.12
C PHE A 287 -4.64 -1.92 5.61
N HIS A 288 -4.22 -2.90 4.81
CA HIS A 288 -4.52 -2.95 3.39
C HIS A 288 -6.02 -3.17 3.13
N PRO A 289 -6.66 -2.53 2.14
CA PRO A 289 -8.11 -2.64 1.87
C PRO A 289 -8.66 -4.07 1.71
N ASP A 290 -7.85 -4.97 1.15
CA ASP A 290 -8.19 -6.39 0.99
C ASP A 290 -7.88 -7.25 2.22
N ALA A 291 -7.20 -6.72 3.23
CA ALA A 291 -6.97 -7.42 4.47
C ALA A 291 -8.24 -7.44 5.33
N ASN A 292 -8.51 -8.54 5.99
CA ASN A 292 -9.55 -8.68 6.99
C ASN A 292 -9.17 -9.81 7.94
N PHE A 293 -9.93 -10.00 9.01
CA PHE A 293 -9.77 -11.15 9.88
C PHE A 293 -11.09 -11.51 10.56
N THR A 294 -11.18 -12.73 11.08
CA THR A 294 -12.31 -13.22 11.87
C THR A 294 -11.84 -13.77 13.21
N ILE A 295 -12.73 -13.84 14.19
CA ILE A 295 -12.41 -14.36 15.54
C ILE A 295 -11.97 -15.82 15.49
N GLN A 296 -12.53 -16.59 14.56
CA GLN A 296 -12.22 -17.98 14.28
C GLN A 296 -12.34 -18.24 12.78
N ALA A 297 -11.82 -19.39 12.33
CA ALA A 297 -11.74 -19.72 10.92
C ALA A 297 -13.10 -19.83 10.22
N GLY A 298 -13.17 -19.44 8.95
CA GLY A 298 -14.40 -19.57 8.15
C GLY A 298 -14.96 -21.00 8.10
N THR A 299 -14.09 -22.00 8.14
CA THR A 299 -14.46 -23.43 8.16
C THR A 299 -15.25 -23.82 9.42
N THR A 300 -15.11 -23.09 10.53
CA THR A 300 -15.89 -23.32 11.76
C THR A 300 -17.35 -22.88 11.62
N PHE A 301 -17.63 -21.87 10.79
CA PHE A 301 -18.99 -21.51 10.41
C PHE A 301 -19.62 -22.62 9.57
N TYR A 302 -18.90 -23.11 8.57
CA TYR A 302 -19.40 -24.17 7.69
C TYR A 302 -19.72 -25.47 8.45
N SER A 303 -18.80 -25.90 9.31
CA SER A 303 -18.92 -27.12 10.14
C SER A 303 -19.86 -26.97 11.34
N GLN A 304 -20.46 -25.79 11.57
CA GLN A 304 -21.31 -25.44 12.71
C GLN A 304 -20.60 -25.43 14.07
N ASN A 305 -19.30 -25.77 14.12
CA ASN A 305 -18.54 -25.78 15.37
C ASN A 305 -18.46 -24.41 16.04
N ILE A 306 -18.52 -23.33 15.26
CA ILE A 306 -18.52 -21.98 15.82
C ILE A 306 -19.68 -21.73 16.79
N TYR A 307 -20.87 -22.30 16.53
CA TYR A 307 -22.05 -22.11 17.36
C TYR A 307 -21.99 -22.87 18.68
N LYS A 308 -21.13 -23.89 18.76
CA LYS A 308 -20.84 -24.62 20.01
C LYS A 308 -19.82 -23.87 20.87
N GLN A 309 -18.91 -23.14 20.22
CA GLN A 309 -17.81 -22.44 20.86
C GLN A 309 -18.17 -21.01 21.27
N ARG A 310 -19.03 -20.34 20.49
CA ARG A 310 -19.48 -18.96 20.73
C ARG A 310 -20.97 -18.99 21.09
N LEU A 311 -21.26 -19.17 22.37
CA LEU A 311 -22.64 -19.37 22.88
C LEU A 311 -23.58 -18.18 22.69
N TRP A 312 -23.04 -17.00 22.38
CA TRP A 312 -23.81 -15.83 21.98
C TRP A 312 -24.32 -15.89 20.53
N MET A 313 -23.80 -16.81 19.71
CA MET A 313 -24.23 -17.02 18.33
C MET A 313 -25.29 -18.11 18.23
N LYS A 314 -26.17 -18.02 17.23
CA LYS A 314 -27.15 -19.05 16.89
C LYS A 314 -26.92 -19.53 15.46
N ASP A 315 -27.00 -20.86 15.25
CA ASP A 315 -26.90 -21.43 13.91
C ASP A 315 -28.12 -20.99 13.07
N PRO A 316 -27.93 -20.33 11.91
CA PRO A 316 -29.02 -19.99 11.01
C PRO A 316 -29.60 -21.19 10.24
N GLY A 317 -29.08 -22.40 10.45
CA GLY A 317 -29.65 -23.69 10.04
C GLY A 317 -29.26 -24.17 8.65
N ASN A 318 -28.97 -23.28 7.70
CA ASN A 318 -28.57 -23.65 6.34
C ASN A 318 -27.19 -23.11 5.95
N GLU A 319 -26.54 -23.77 4.99
CA GLU A 319 -25.19 -23.48 4.53
C GLU A 319 -25.01 -22.05 4.03
N THR A 320 -25.88 -21.57 3.12
CA THR A 320 -25.80 -20.22 2.55
C THR A 320 -25.83 -19.15 3.63
N LYS A 321 -26.74 -19.24 4.59
CA LYS A 321 -26.80 -18.30 5.72
C LYS A 321 -25.59 -18.42 6.65
N ARG A 322 -24.97 -19.60 6.79
CA ARG A 322 -23.73 -19.76 7.55
C ARG A 322 -22.56 -19.06 6.86
N ILE A 323 -22.49 -19.11 5.53
CA ILE A 323 -21.51 -18.36 4.73
C ILE A 323 -21.75 -16.86 4.87
N GLU A 324 -23.00 -16.39 4.76
CA GLU A 324 -23.35 -14.99 5.03
C GLU A 324 -22.95 -14.57 6.44
N HIS A 325 -23.18 -15.43 7.44
CA HIS A 325 -22.79 -15.16 8.83
C HIS A 325 -21.28 -15.01 8.99
N PHE A 326 -20.48 -15.83 8.28
CA PHE A 326 -19.03 -15.66 8.20
C PHE A 326 -18.66 -14.26 7.67
N HIS A 327 -19.22 -13.83 6.54
CA HIS A 327 -18.97 -12.49 5.99
C HIS A 327 -19.42 -11.36 6.93
N HIS A 328 -20.52 -11.57 7.68
CA HIS A 328 -21.00 -10.64 8.71
C HIS A 328 -20.18 -10.66 10.02
N SER A 329 -19.16 -11.51 10.12
CA SER A 329 -18.27 -11.58 11.28
C SER A 329 -16.89 -10.97 11.03
N LYS A 330 -16.58 -10.60 9.79
CA LYS A 330 -15.29 -10.05 9.38
C LYS A 330 -15.04 -8.69 10.03
N LEU A 331 -13.80 -8.50 10.47
CA LEU A 331 -13.25 -7.28 11.04
C LEU A 331 -12.08 -6.78 10.18
N HIS A 332 -11.75 -5.49 10.30
CA HIS A 332 -10.62 -4.89 9.58
C HIS A 332 -9.92 -3.87 10.47
N CYS A 333 -8.59 -3.92 10.53
CA CYS A 333 -7.77 -3.05 11.39
C CYS A 333 -7.80 -1.55 11.03
N SER A 334 -8.23 -1.18 9.83
CA SER A 334 -8.37 0.22 9.41
C SER A 334 -9.68 0.87 9.87
N VAL A 335 -10.62 0.06 10.38
CA VAL A 335 -11.93 0.50 10.85
C VAL A 335 -11.85 0.75 12.35
N PRO A 336 -12.15 1.96 12.84
CA PRO A 336 -12.08 2.27 14.28
C PRO A 336 -12.85 1.26 15.12
N ARG A 337 -12.37 0.99 16.34
CA ARG A 337 -12.95 0.06 17.33
C ARG A 337 -12.84 -1.43 16.99
N TYR A 338 -12.09 -1.82 15.96
CA TYR A 338 -11.85 -3.23 15.66
C TYR A 338 -11.24 -3.96 16.86
N GLU A 339 -10.31 -3.31 17.57
CA GLU A 339 -9.62 -3.88 18.72
C GLU A 339 -10.56 -4.13 19.89
N TYR A 340 -11.57 -3.28 20.07
CA TYR A 340 -12.57 -3.45 21.13
C TYR A 340 -13.52 -4.60 20.80
N ALA A 341 -13.98 -4.69 19.54
CA ALA A 341 -14.82 -5.80 19.10
C ALA A 341 -14.08 -7.15 19.27
N THR A 342 -12.81 -7.21 18.85
CA THR A 342 -11.96 -8.39 19.03
C THR A 342 -11.73 -8.70 20.51
N ALA A 343 -11.40 -7.69 21.33
CA ALA A 343 -11.15 -7.90 22.76
C ALA A 343 -12.38 -8.46 23.48
N LEU A 344 -13.56 -7.90 23.21
CA LEU A 344 -14.79 -8.35 23.84
C LEU A 344 -15.11 -9.82 23.49
N GLU A 345 -14.89 -10.23 22.25
CA GLU A 345 -15.05 -11.63 21.81
C GLU A 345 -14.04 -12.58 22.48
N LEU A 346 -12.77 -12.17 22.57
CA LEU A 346 -11.73 -12.97 23.25
C LEU A 346 -11.99 -13.08 24.76
N VAL A 347 -12.29 -11.96 25.42
CA VAL A 347 -12.65 -11.93 26.85
C VAL A 347 -13.88 -12.79 27.13
N ALA A 348 -14.91 -12.69 26.29
CA ALA A 348 -16.08 -13.54 26.44
C ALA A 348 -15.72 -15.02 26.23
N SER A 349 -14.90 -15.36 25.23
CA SER A 349 -14.51 -16.75 24.95
C SER A 349 -13.70 -17.38 26.08
N VAL A 350 -12.79 -16.63 26.71
CA VAL A 350 -11.99 -17.07 27.86
C VAL A 350 -12.83 -17.10 29.14
N GLY A 351 -13.65 -16.06 29.34
CA GLY A 351 -14.50 -15.91 30.52
C GLY A 351 -15.66 -16.90 30.63
N LEU A 352 -15.94 -17.69 29.58
CA LEU A 352 -17.05 -18.66 29.54
C LEU A 352 -17.04 -19.64 30.70
N GLU A 353 -15.86 -20.14 31.09
CA GLU A 353 -15.71 -21.14 32.15
C GLU A 353 -16.02 -20.58 33.54
N HIS A 354 -15.66 -19.31 33.78
CA HIS A 354 -15.80 -18.65 35.07
C HIS A 354 -16.96 -17.65 35.12
N GLN A 355 -17.71 -17.51 34.02
CA GLN A 355 -18.80 -16.54 33.86
C GLN A 355 -18.41 -15.11 34.27
N SER A 356 -17.22 -14.69 33.84
CA SER A 356 -16.60 -13.43 34.27
C SER A 356 -15.88 -12.74 33.12
N MET A 357 -16.01 -11.42 33.06
CA MET A 357 -15.22 -10.58 32.14
C MET A 357 -13.83 -10.24 32.71
N ASN A 358 -13.51 -10.65 33.94
CA ASN A 358 -12.19 -10.44 34.53
C ASN A 358 -11.17 -11.39 33.92
N VAL A 359 -10.63 -11.00 32.76
CA VAL A 359 -9.66 -11.74 31.95
C VAL A 359 -8.47 -10.83 31.68
N ASN A 360 -7.26 -11.37 31.75
CA ASN A 360 -6.01 -10.69 31.39
C ASN A 360 -5.39 -11.30 30.13
N VAL A 361 -4.26 -10.74 29.67
CA VAL A 361 -3.57 -11.21 28.46
C VAL A 361 -3.01 -12.62 28.66
N GLU A 362 -2.53 -12.96 29.87
CA GLU A 362 -2.02 -14.29 30.19
C GLU A 362 -3.08 -15.37 29.98
N ALA A 363 -4.30 -15.17 30.50
CA ALA A 363 -5.40 -16.11 30.32
C ALA A 363 -5.82 -16.25 28.84
N ILE A 364 -5.75 -15.17 28.06
CA ILE A 364 -5.97 -15.22 26.61
C ILE A 364 -4.90 -16.09 25.94
N LEU A 365 -3.63 -15.90 26.28
CA LEU A 365 -2.52 -16.69 25.72
C LEU A 365 -2.60 -18.17 26.13
N GLU A 366 -2.94 -18.47 27.38
CA GLU A 366 -3.16 -19.84 27.87
C GLU A 366 -4.29 -20.52 27.10
N LYS A 367 -5.38 -19.82 26.84
CA LYS A 367 -6.45 -20.33 25.97
C LYS A 367 -5.94 -20.55 24.55
N TRP A 368 -5.20 -19.59 24.00
CA TRP A 368 -4.67 -19.62 22.64
C TRP A 368 -3.77 -20.84 22.38
N ILE A 369 -2.89 -21.20 23.32
CA ILE A 369 -2.02 -22.37 23.19
C ILE A 369 -2.76 -23.71 23.40
N SER A 370 -3.97 -23.67 23.97
CA SER A 370 -4.78 -24.85 24.24
C SER A 370 -5.69 -25.26 23.07
N VAL A 371 -5.82 -24.41 22.04
CA VAL A 371 -6.76 -24.61 20.94
C VAL A 371 -6.07 -24.64 19.59
N ASP A 372 -6.70 -25.30 18.61
CA ASP A 372 -6.22 -25.33 17.23
C ASP A 372 -6.12 -23.92 16.63
N SER A 373 -5.19 -23.70 15.69
CA SER A 373 -5.01 -22.40 15.05
C SER A 373 -6.28 -21.89 14.37
N HIS A 374 -7.16 -22.76 13.86
CA HIS A 374 -8.47 -22.37 13.31
C HIS A 374 -9.46 -21.84 14.36
N GLN A 375 -9.19 -22.06 15.65
CA GLN A 375 -10.02 -21.57 16.76
C GLN A 375 -9.49 -20.27 17.35
N THR A 376 -8.45 -19.71 16.73
CA THR A 376 -7.86 -18.41 17.05
C THR A 376 -8.17 -17.40 15.94
N LEU A 377 -7.63 -16.18 16.04
CA LEU A 377 -7.88 -15.12 15.07
C LEU A 377 -7.31 -15.48 13.68
N GLU A 378 -8.20 -15.77 12.73
CA GLU A 378 -7.84 -16.08 11.34
C GLU A 378 -7.70 -14.79 10.53
N GLY A 379 -6.51 -14.54 9.97
CA GLY A 379 -6.20 -13.40 9.12
C GLY A 379 -6.30 -13.74 7.63
N HIS A 380 -7.04 -12.91 6.90
CA HIS A 380 -7.24 -12.98 5.45
C HIS A 380 -6.55 -11.80 4.78
N LEU A 381 -5.36 -12.02 4.26
CA LEU A 381 -4.51 -10.95 3.70
C LEU A 381 -4.75 -10.78 2.19
N PRO A 382 -4.17 -9.75 1.54
CA PRO A 382 -4.29 -9.55 0.10
C PRO A 382 -3.87 -10.78 -0.70
N GLN A 383 -4.42 -10.91 -1.90
CA GLN A 383 -4.19 -12.06 -2.78
C GLN A 383 -2.71 -12.30 -3.12
N LEU A 384 -1.93 -11.21 -3.17
CA LEU A 384 -0.52 -11.16 -3.50
C LEU A 384 0.19 -10.22 -2.52
N ILE A 385 1.23 -10.73 -1.86
CA ILE A 385 2.01 -9.97 -0.87
C ILE A 385 3.48 -10.02 -1.28
N PRO A 386 4.07 -8.90 -1.72
CA PRO A 386 5.49 -8.83 -2.05
C PRO A 386 6.39 -9.16 -0.85
N LEU A 387 7.61 -9.67 -1.12
CA LEU A 387 8.53 -10.10 -0.06
C LEU A 387 8.97 -8.98 0.89
N ASP A 388 8.86 -7.70 0.51
CA ASP A 388 9.22 -6.58 1.38
C ASP A 388 8.18 -6.27 2.48
N TYR A 389 7.00 -6.88 2.41
CA TYR A 389 6.04 -6.95 3.52
C TYR A 389 6.37 -8.05 4.53
N VAL A 390 7.36 -8.90 4.27
CA VAL A 390 7.83 -9.89 5.25
C VAL A 390 8.69 -9.17 6.29
N ASP A 391 8.35 -9.34 7.56
CA ASP A 391 9.11 -8.80 8.69
C ASP A 391 10.24 -9.76 9.07
N ARG A 392 9.90 -11.03 9.32
CA ARG A 392 10.85 -12.11 9.64
C ARG A 392 10.43 -13.44 9.05
N VAL A 393 11.41 -14.28 8.71
CA VAL A 393 11.24 -15.69 8.35
C VAL A 393 12.01 -16.53 9.36
N TYR A 394 11.32 -17.41 10.06
CA TYR A 394 11.94 -18.44 10.89
C TYR A 394 11.97 -19.75 10.11
N ILE A 395 13.13 -20.40 10.06
CA ILE A 395 13.31 -21.67 9.37
C ILE A 395 14.20 -22.61 10.22
N PRO A 396 13.83 -23.88 10.41
CA PRO A 396 14.70 -24.87 11.04
C PRO A 396 16.00 -25.09 10.25
N LYS A 397 17.08 -25.47 10.93
CA LYS A 397 18.39 -25.66 10.29
C LYS A 397 18.35 -26.72 9.18
N ASN A 398 17.89 -27.94 9.51
CA ASN A 398 17.73 -29.02 8.54
C ASN A 398 16.87 -28.62 7.33
N VAL A 399 15.76 -27.92 7.55
CA VAL A 399 14.88 -27.45 6.45
C VAL A 399 15.58 -26.41 5.58
N PHE A 400 16.33 -25.48 6.18
CA PHE A 400 17.12 -24.50 5.40
C PHE A 400 18.22 -25.17 4.59
N GLU A 401 18.89 -26.18 5.15
CA GLU A 401 19.96 -26.93 4.47
C GLU A 401 19.44 -27.78 3.30
N ASP A 402 18.19 -28.23 3.39
CA ASP A 402 17.47 -29.01 2.38
C ASP A 402 16.85 -28.15 1.24
N LEU A 403 16.85 -26.81 1.38
CA LEU A 403 16.53 -25.92 0.27
C LEU A 403 17.57 -26.02 -0.86
N SER A 404 17.13 -25.81 -2.10
CA SER A 404 18.00 -25.68 -3.26
C SER A 404 19.07 -24.60 -3.03
N PRO A 405 20.29 -24.75 -3.59
CA PRO A 405 21.35 -23.74 -3.48
C PRO A 405 20.87 -22.32 -3.86
N GLU A 406 20.07 -22.22 -4.92
CA GLU A 406 19.49 -20.99 -5.42
C GLU A 406 18.46 -20.39 -4.45
N ALA A 407 17.61 -21.22 -3.84
CA ALA A 407 16.65 -20.76 -2.83
C ALA A 407 17.37 -20.26 -1.57
N ARG A 408 18.42 -20.95 -1.10
CA ARG A 408 19.23 -20.48 0.03
C ARG A 408 19.87 -19.13 -0.24
N GLN A 409 20.41 -18.93 -1.44
CA GLN A 409 20.98 -17.65 -1.85
C GLN A 409 19.90 -16.56 -1.95
N SER A 410 18.75 -16.89 -2.54
CA SER A 410 17.63 -15.96 -2.71
C SER A 410 17.02 -15.54 -1.38
N ALA A 411 16.83 -16.47 -0.44
CA ALA A 411 16.34 -16.19 0.91
C ALA A 411 17.30 -15.26 1.67
N LYS A 412 18.60 -15.57 1.66
CA LYS A 412 19.63 -14.71 2.27
C LYS A 412 19.66 -13.32 1.64
N GLY A 413 19.51 -13.23 0.32
CA GLY A 413 19.51 -11.96 -0.40
C GLY A 413 18.26 -11.10 -0.16
N ALA A 414 17.08 -11.73 -0.14
CA ALA A 414 15.80 -11.07 0.02
C ALA A 414 15.56 -10.59 1.46
N PHE A 415 15.82 -11.45 2.44
CA PHE A 415 15.46 -11.20 3.84
C PHE A 415 16.62 -10.72 4.71
N LYS A 416 17.89 -11.03 4.36
CA LYS A 416 19.06 -10.61 5.14
C LYS A 416 18.91 -10.96 6.63
N ASP A 417 18.97 -9.97 7.52
CA ASP A 417 18.84 -10.13 8.97
C ASP A 417 17.42 -10.56 9.41
N SER A 418 16.42 -10.43 8.53
CA SER A 418 15.07 -10.96 8.76
C SER A 418 14.97 -12.47 8.57
N LEU A 419 15.98 -13.14 7.99
CA LEU A 419 16.03 -14.60 7.89
C LEU A 419 16.70 -15.20 9.13
N ILE A 420 15.90 -15.85 9.97
CA ILE A 420 16.32 -16.49 11.20
C ILE A 420 16.40 -18.01 10.96
N ILE A 421 17.62 -18.48 10.73
CA ILE A 421 17.93 -19.91 10.68
C ILE A 421 18.09 -20.38 12.13
N SER A 422 17.11 -21.13 12.62
CA SER A 422 17.09 -21.66 13.98
C SER A 422 18.24 -22.65 14.20
N ILE A 423 18.74 -22.73 15.43
CA ILE A 423 19.70 -23.77 15.85
C ILE A 423 19.04 -25.14 16.04
N TYR A 424 17.71 -25.16 16.17
CA TYR A 424 16.89 -26.36 16.29
C TYR A 424 16.49 -26.86 14.90
N ASP A 425 16.44 -28.19 14.77
CA ASP A 425 15.87 -28.89 13.62
C ASP A 425 14.35 -29.00 13.74
N SER A 426 13.69 -29.26 12.60
CA SER A 426 12.31 -29.73 12.59
C SER A 426 12.27 -31.19 13.00
N ASP A 427 11.40 -31.52 13.95
CA ASP A 427 11.13 -32.91 14.36
C ASP A 427 9.98 -33.48 13.51
N GLU A 428 9.99 -34.81 13.32
CA GLU A 428 8.80 -35.50 12.79
C GLU A 428 7.67 -35.43 13.82
N ASN A 429 6.64 -34.62 13.53
CA ASN A 429 5.44 -34.52 14.36
C ASN A 429 4.71 -35.87 14.39
N LYS A 430 4.18 -36.25 15.56
CA LYS A 430 3.40 -37.48 15.68
C LYS A 430 1.96 -37.22 15.23
N PRO A 431 1.32 -38.18 14.54
CA PRO A 431 -0.09 -38.07 14.22
C PRO A 431 -0.93 -37.85 15.50
N GLY A 432 -1.60 -36.70 15.59
CA GLY A 432 -2.50 -36.36 16.71
C GLY A 432 -1.94 -35.38 17.74
N ASP A 433 -0.74 -34.83 17.56
CA ASP A 433 -0.19 -33.82 18.45
C ASP A 433 -1.11 -32.58 18.55
N THR A 434 -1.44 -32.19 19.78
CA THR A 434 -2.22 -30.97 20.04
C THR A 434 -1.32 -29.74 19.93
N PRO A 435 -1.89 -28.53 19.77
CA PRO A 435 -1.12 -27.28 19.80
C PRO A 435 -0.27 -27.11 21.05
N LYS A 436 -0.71 -27.65 22.20
CA LYS A 436 0.05 -27.65 23.45
C LYS A 436 1.23 -28.62 23.39
N ASP A 437 1.06 -29.77 22.74
CA ASP A 437 2.14 -30.74 22.53
C ASP A 437 3.24 -30.17 21.63
N MET A 438 2.88 -29.29 20.69
CA MET A 438 3.85 -28.58 19.85
C MET A 438 4.85 -27.75 20.66
N LEU A 439 4.45 -27.23 21.82
CA LEU A 439 5.36 -26.46 22.68
C LEU A 439 6.37 -27.35 23.43
N ASN A 440 6.26 -28.69 23.33
CA ASN A 440 7.30 -29.61 23.77
C ASN A 440 8.43 -29.73 22.73
N HIS A 441 8.17 -29.37 21.46
CA HIS A 441 9.18 -29.39 20.41
C HIS A 441 10.07 -28.13 20.48
N PRO A 442 11.41 -28.27 20.51
CA PRO A 442 12.32 -27.15 20.72
C PRO A 442 12.14 -26.01 19.70
N TYR A 443 12.00 -26.33 18.42
CA TYR A 443 11.80 -25.32 17.36
C TYR A 443 10.49 -24.55 17.53
N SER A 444 9.37 -25.27 17.71
CA SER A 444 8.04 -24.67 17.86
C SER A 444 7.96 -23.79 19.10
N LYS A 445 8.53 -24.23 20.23
CA LYS A 445 8.63 -23.45 21.45
C LYS A 445 9.45 -22.17 21.25
N TYR A 446 10.62 -22.29 20.62
CA TYR A 446 11.49 -21.15 20.32
C TYR A 446 10.78 -20.09 19.48
N VAL A 447 10.13 -20.50 18.38
CA VAL A 447 9.38 -19.55 17.53
C VAL A 447 8.23 -18.91 18.30
N PHE A 448 7.49 -19.67 19.11
CA PHE A 448 6.40 -19.12 19.92
C PHE A 448 6.89 -18.06 20.91
N GLU A 449 7.99 -18.31 21.63
CA GLU A 449 8.59 -17.37 22.58
C GLU A 449 9.07 -16.09 21.87
N GLU A 450 9.73 -16.23 20.71
CA GLU A 450 10.15 -15.10 19.87
C GLU A 450 8.97 -14.23 19.41
N LEU A 451 7.88 -14.85 18.96
CA LEU A 451 6.67 -14.13 18.55
C LEU A 451 6.04 -13.39 19.72
N CYS A 452 5.95 -14.02 20.90
CA CYS A 452 5.41 -13.39 22.09
C CYS A 452 6.28 -12.22 22.57
N ALA A 453 7.61 -12.36 22.53
CA ALA A 453 8.55 -11.28 22.85
C ALA A 453 8.41 -10.10 21.88
N ALA A 454 8.26 -10.38 20.57
CA ALA A 454 8.05 -9.36 19.56
C ALA A 454 6.72 -8.61 19.76
N ILE A 455 5.65 -9.31 20.13
CA ILE A 455 4.36 -8.68 20.46
C ILE A 455 4.51 -7.75 21.68
N LYS A 456 5.12 -8.22 22.77
CA LYS A 456 5.37 -7.40 23.97
C LYS A 456 6.15 -6.14 23.63
N GLN A 457 7.24 -6.26 22.86
CA GLN A 457 8.03 -5.11 22.42
C GLN A 457 7.21 -4.09 21.61
N ARG A 458 6.24 -4.55 20.82
CA ARG A 458 5.36 -3.66 20.04
C ARG A 458 4.28 -2.98 20.86
N MET A 459 3.81 -3.60 21.94
CA MET A 459 2.85 -2.97 22.85
C MET A 459 3.42 -1.68 23.46
N ASP A 460 4.74 -1.60 23.62
CA ASP A 460 5.45 -0.42 24.17
C ASP A 460 5.73 0.67 23.12
N ARG A 461 5.50 0.39 21.83
CA ARG A 461 5.76 1.35 20.75
C ARG A 461 4.50 2.17 20.45
N PRO A 462 4.64 3.47 20.15
CA PRO A 462 3.50 4.26 19.67
C PRO A 462 2.99 3.68 18.34
N HIS A 463 1.71 3.34 18.29
CA HIS A 463 1.08 2.78 17.10
C HIS A 463 1.14 3.77 15.93
N ILE A 464 1.83 3.40 14.86
CA ILE A 464 2.17 4.29 13.72
C ILE A 464 0.99 4.46 12.76
N SER A 465 0.13 3.44 12.63
CA SER A 465 -0.97 3.43 11.66
C SER A 465 -2.35 3.46 12.33
N ARG A 466 -3.19 4.45 11.97
CA ARG A 466 -4.58 4.60 12.46
C ARG A 466 -5.64 4.48 11.35
N GLY A 467 -5.23 4.12 10.13
CA GLY A 467 -6.09 4.07 8.95
C GLY A 467 -5.52 3.18 7.87
N ILE A 468 -6.02 3.35 6.64
CA ILE A 468 -5.65 2.49 5.52
C ILE A 468 -4.20 2.72 5.11
N VAL A 469 -3.52 1.62 4.79
CA VAL A 469 -2.15 1.59 4.29
C VAL A 469 -2.12 0.78 3.00
N ILE A 470 -1.70 1.41 1.91
CA ILE A 470 -1.58 0.76 0.60
C ILE A 470 -0.54 1.46 -0.26
N THR A 471 0.15 0.73 -1.13
CA THR A 471 0.85 1.33 -2.26
C THR A 471 -0.02 1.17 -3.49
N VAL A 472 -0.57 2.26 -4.01
CA VAL A 472 -1.44 2.26 -5.19
C VAL A 472 -0.57 2.08 -6.42
N GLY A 473 -0.81 1.03 -7.22
CA GLY A 473 -0.04 0.77 -8.43
C GLY A 473 -0.32 1.80 -9.52
N ALA A 474 0.72 2.11 -10.32
CA ALA A 474 0.58 2.94 -11.51
C ALA A 474 -0.45 2.33 -12.48
N SER A 475 -1.54 3.07 -12.74
CA SER A 475 -2.64 2.61 -13.60
C SER A 475 -3.15 3.65 -14.58
N ASP A 476 -2.53 4.84 -14.64
CA ASP A 476 -3.01 5.99 -15.41
C ASP A 476 -4.48 6.32 -15.10
N PHE A 477 -4.82 6.24 -13.81
CA PHE A 477 -6.16 6.41 -13.28
C PHE A 477 -7.21 5.38 -13.73
N ALA A 478 -6.79 4.23 -14.28
CA ALA A 478 -7.71 3.18 -14.71
C ALA A 478 -8.19 2.26 -13.57
N GLU A 479 -7.38 2.08 -12.53
CA GLU A 479 -7.73 1.22 -11.40
C GLU A 479 -8.23 2.06 -10.22
N HIS A 480 -9.34 1.63 -9.60
CA HIS A 480 -9.96 2.31 -8.47
C HIS A 480 -10.09 1.38 -7.27
N ILE A 481 -9.37 1.71 -6.20
CA ILE A 481 -9.34 0.93 -4.96
C ILE A 481 -10.36 1.54 -4.00
N VAL A 482 -11.36 0.76 -3.59
CA VAL A 482 -12.38 1.24 -2.66
C VAL A 482 -11.90 1.10 -1.22
N LEU A 483 -12.22 2.09 -0.39
CA LEU A 483 -11.94 2.02 1.03
C LEU A 483 -12.83 0.97 1.73
N PRO A 484 -12.32 0.25 2.74
CA PRO A 484 -13.11 -0.64 3.62
C PRO A 484 -14.22 0.06 4.42
N ILE A 485 -14.13 1.38 4.61
CA ILE A 485 -15.10 2.17 5.36
C ILE A 485 -15.64 3.29 4.49
N SER A 486 -16.97 3.42 4.45
CA SER A 486 -17.67 4.54 3.79
C SER A 486 -17.91 5.70 4.75
N ILE A 487 -18.29 6.87 4.22
CA ILE A 487 -18.62 8.06 5.01
C ILE A 487 -19.78 7.77 5.97
N THR A 488 -20.83 7.10 5.48
CA THR A 488 -22.00 6.73 6.30
C THR A 488 -21.62 5.77 7.41
N GLN A 489 -20.71 4.81 7.14
CA GLN A 489 -20.21 3.90 8.17
C GLN A 489 -19.39 4.64 9.24
N ALA A 490 -18.53 5.60 8.84
CA ALA A 490 -17.79 6.43 9.78
C ALA A 490 -18.72 7.31 10.64
N GLN A 491 -19.77 7.88 10.04
CA GLN A 491 -20.82 8.61 10.76
C GLN A 491 -21.54 7.73 11.78
N TYR A 492 -21.94 6.52 11.37
CA TYR A 492 -22.58 5.57 12.25
C TYR A 492 -21.71 5.24 13.48
N LEU A 493 -20.40 4.96 13.28
CA LEU A 493 -19.47 4.72 14.39
C LEU A 493 -19.35 5.94 15.32
N TYR A 494 -19.26 7.16 14.76
CA TYR A 494 -19.21 8.38 15.56
C TYR A 494 -20.44 8.57 16.46
N TYR A 495 -21.65 8.30 15.94
CA TYR A 495 -22.87 8.42 16.74
C TYR A 495 -22.96 7.39 17.88
N LEU A 496 -22.34 6.21 17.71
CA LEU A 496 -22.23 5.25 18.80
C LEU A 496 -21.35 5.78 19.94
N ASP A 497 -20.31 6.54 19.60
CA ASP A 497 -19.38 7.12 20.59
C ASP A 497 -19.92 8.43 21.19
N LYS A 498 -20.73 9.18 20.42
CA LYS A 498 -21.31 10.47 20.82
C LYS A 498 -22.83 10.53 20.61
N PRO A 499 -23.61 9.73 21.38
CA PRO A 499 -25.07 9.65 21.23
C PRO A 499 -25.80 10.97 21.53
N GLN A 500 -25.15 11.91 22.22
CA GLN A 500 -25.71 13.21 22.62
C GLN A 500 -25.45 14.35 21.61
N SER A 501 -25.03 14.06 20.38
CA SER A 501 -24.78 15.06 19.33
C SER A 501 -25.93 15.09 18.30
N PRO A 502 -27.07 15.75 18.59
CA PRO A 502 -28.32 15.61 17.83
C PRO A 502 -28.27 16.19 16.41
N ASP A 503 -27.42 17.20 16.16
CA ASP A 503 -27.40 17.92 14.87
C ASP A 503 -26.56 17.23 13.78
N GLY A 504 -25.91 16.12 14.12
CA GLY A 504 -24.92 15.49 13.27
C GLY A 504 -23.67 16.36 13.04
N PRO A 505 -22.55 15.76 12.64
CA PRO A 505 -21.31 16.49 12.47
C PRO A 505 -21.43 17.41 11.26
N GLU A 506 -21.23 18.72 11.39
CA GLU A 506 -21.32 19.66 10.25
C GLU A 506 -20.28 19.36 9.14
N PHE A 507 -19.14 18.79 9.54
CA PHE A 507 -17.99 18.59 8.69
C PHE A 507 -17.58 17.13 8.59
N ILE A 508 -16.99 16.78 7.45
CA ILE A 508 -16.24 15.54 7.25
C ILE A 508 -14.80 15.93 6.94
N TYR A 509 -13.84 15.26 7.58
CA TYR A 509 -12.41 15.43 7.38
C TYR A 509 -11.82 14.11 6.90
N ILE A 510 -11.26 14.10 5.70
CA ILE A 510 -10.54 12.95 5.17
C ILE A 510 -9.06 13.31 5.19
N TYR A 511 -8.31 12.58 6.01
CA TYR A 511 -6.86 12.73 6.14
C TYR A 511 -6.17 11.57 5.44
N TRP A 512 -5.05 11.83 4.78
CA TRP A 512 -4.16 10.78 4.30
C TRP A 512 -2.74 11.31 4.17
N GLN A 513 -1.79 10.39 4.19
CA GLN A 513 -0.40 10.65 3.88
C GLN A 513 -0.06 10.04 2.53
N ALA A 514 0.57 10.79 1.65
CA ALA A 514 1.08 10.25 0.39
C ALA A 514 2.45 10.83 0.04
N MET A 515 3.23 10.07 -0.72
CA MET A 515 4.51 10.51 -1.28
C MET A 515 4.67 9.92 -2.69
N ASP A 516 5.46 10.61 -3.51
CA ASP A 516 5.76 10.24 -4.90
C ASP A 516 4.55 10.09 -5.83
N GLY A 517 4.75 10.37 -7.12
CA GLY A 517 3.69 10.25 -8.14
C GLY A 517 2.51 11.22 -7.99
N ASP A 518 1.55 11.07 -8.90
CA ASP A 518 0.26 11.73 -8.87
C ASP A 518 -0.87 10.74 -8.51
N MET A 519 -1.85 11.23 -7.76
CA MET A 519 -2.95 10.40 -7.26
C MET A 519 -4.31 11.10 -7.33
N MET A 520 -5.37 10.31 -7.36
CA MET A 520 -6.74 10.76 -7.17
C MET A 520 -7.35 10.14 -5.93
N LEU A 521 -7.94 11.01 -5.11
CA LEU A 521 -8.93 10.63 -4.11
C LEU A 521 -10.30 11.04 -4.66
N THR A 522 -11.17 10.05 -4.93
CA THR A 522 -12.48 10.29 -5.55
C THR A 522 -13.58 9.89 -4.59
N LEU A 523 -14.51 10.80 -4.31
CA LEU A 523 -15.71 10.49 -3.54
C LEU A 523 -16.88 10.27 -4.49
N THR A 524 -17.67 9.23 -4.25
CA THR A 524 -18.79 8.86 -5.12
C THR A 524 -20.04 8.48 -4.33
N ASN A 525 -21.21 8.62 -4.95
CA ASN A 525 -22.48 8.14 -4.40
C ASN A 525 -22.67 6.61 -4.55
N GLU A 526 -21.98 6.00 -5.51
CA GLU A 526 -21.94 4.56 -5.76
C GLU A 526 -20.51 4.09 -6.01
N LYS A 527 -20.20 2.81 -5.78
CA LYS A 527 -18.84 2.30 -6.01
C LYS A 527 -18.52 2.30 -7.49
N ILE A 528 -17.32 2.73 -7.86
CA ILE A 528 -16.84 2.63 -9.23
C ILE A 528 -16.71 1.15 -9.64
N GLU A 529 -17.41 0.76 -10.70
CA GLU A 529 -17.32 -0.56 -11.31
C GLU A 529 -16.45 -0.51 -12.57
N PRO A 530 -15.28 -1.18 -12.61
CA PRO A 530 -14.43 -1.19 -13.80
C PRO A 530 -15.18 -1.74 -15.03
N GLY A 531 -15.33 -0.92 -16.07
CA GLY A 531 -15.97 -1.31 -17.33
C GLY A 531 -17.52 -1.30 -17.32
N GLY A 532 -18.15 -0.88 -16.22
CA GLY A 532 -19.60 -0.70 -16.15
C GLY A 532 -20.04 0.71 -16.56
N GLU A 533 -21.19 0.84 -17.24
CA GLU A 533 -21.80 2.15 -17.49
C GLU A 533 -22.51 2.65 -16.23
N GLN A 534 -21.97 3.72 -15.60
CA GLN A 534 -22.54 4.32 -14.39
C GLN A 534 -23.01 5.76 -14.67
N PHE A 535 -24.15 5.88 -15.37
CA PHE A 535 -24.68 7.17 -15.84
C PHE A 535 -25.12 8.13 -14.73
N ASN A 536 -25.45 7.60 -13.55
CA ASN A 536 -25.93 8.39 -12.40
C ASN A 536 -24.82 8.67 -11.37
N MET A 537 -23.58 8.28 -11.67
CA MET A 537 -22.47 8.47 -10.77
C MET A 537 -22.17 9.97 -10.61
N LYS A 538 -22.14 10.41 -9.36
CA LYS A 538 -21.75 11.75 -8.95
C LYS A 538 -20.43 11.65 -8.23
N CYS A 539 -19.48 12.48 -8.66
CA CYS A 539 -18.10 12.41 -8.18
C CYS A 539 -17.68 13.74 -7.57
N LEU A 540 -16.85 13.67 -6.54
CA LEU A 540 -15.92 14.74 -6.19
C LEU A 540 -14.51 14.19 -6.41
N ILE A 541 -13.78 14.75 -7.36
CA ILE A 541 -12.39 14.41 -7.63
C ILE A 541 -11.49 15.37 -6.86
N CYS A 542 -10.60 14.81 -6.05
CA CYS A 542 -9.43 15.48 -5.49
C CYS A 542 -8.19 14.91 -6.17
N TYR A 543 -7.66 15.62 -7.16
CA TYR A 543 -6.43 15.24 -7.85
C TYR A 543 -5.22 15.93 -7.20
N ILE A 544 -4.24 15.12 -6.82
CA ILE A 544 -2.97 15.54 -6.26
C ILE A 544 -1.90 15.36 -7.33
N ALA A 545 -1.37 16.48 -7.81
CA ALA A 545 -0.38 16.49 -8.87
C ALA A 545 0.93 15.83 -8.44
N LYS A 546 1.70 15.34 -9.43
CA LYS A 546 3.04 14.83 -9.19
C LYS A 546 3.95 15.95 -8.74
N LYS A 547 4.96 15.57 -7.95
CA LYS A 547 6.05 16.46 -7.55
C LYS A 547 6.65 17.18 -8.79
N PRO A 548 6.86 18.51 -8.74
CA PRO A 548 7.54 19.25 -9.81
C PRO A 548 9.00 18.80 -9.98
N SER A 549 9.49 18.81 -11.22
CA SER A 549 10.89 18.48 -11.52
C SER A 549 11.83 19.44 -10.78
N THR A 550 12.79 18.89 -10.03
CA THR A 550 13.86 19.67 -9.37
C THR A 550 15.08 19.86 -10.27
N VAL A 551 15.05 19.33 -11.50
CA VAL A 551 16.18 19.31 -12.45
C VAL A 551 16.21 20.57 -13.32
N THR A 552 15.07 21.24 -13.49
CA THR A 552 14.95 22.47 -14.27
C THR A 552 14.88 23.68 -13.33
N GLU A 553 15.55 24.79 -13.70
CA GLU A 553 15.53 26.04 -12.92
C GLU A 553 14.13 26.67 -12.86
N GLU A 554 13.23 26.28 -13.76
CA GLU A 554 11.83 26.68 -13.75
C GLU A 554 10.99 25.65 -12.99
N PHE A 555 10.44 26.09 -11.85
CA PHE A 555 9.46 25.33 -11.07
C PHE A 555 8.11 25.34 -11.80
N HIS A 556 7.75 24.23 -12.45
CA HIS A 556 6.45 24.03 -13.07
C HIS A 556 5.73 22.85 -12.39
N GLU A 557 4.75 23.13 -11.54
CA GLU A 557 3.83 22.08 -11.06
C GLU A 557 2.77 21.79 -12.14
N THR A 558 2.35 20.52 -12.19
CA THR A 558 1.04 20.19 -12.78
C THR A 558 -0.05 20.63 -11.80
N PHE A 559 -1.23 20.98 -12.29
CA PHE A 559 -2.29 21.52 -11.43
C PHE A 559 -2.82 20.45 -10.46
N THR A 560 -2.73 20.69 -9.14
CA THR A 560 -3.60 20.02 -8.15
C THR A 560 -4.99 20.66 -8.25
N TYR A 561 -6.07 19.89 -8.18
CA TYR A 561 -7.42 20.44 -8.39
C TYR A 561 -8.55 19.69 -7.69
N LEU A 562 -9.69 20.40 -7.61
CA LEU A 562 -11.02 19.89 -7.28
C LEU A 562 -11.93 19.93 -8.52
N ASN A 563 -12.68 18.86 -8.77
CA ASN A 563 -13.65 18.78 -9.86
C ASN A 563 -14.84 17.85 -9.54
N ASP A 564 -15.89 17.87 -10.37
CA ASP A 564 -17.10 17.03 -10.24
C ASP A 564 -17.37 16.08 -11.43
N ASP A 565 -16.46 16.05 -12.41
CA ASP A 565 -16.49 15.12 -13.54
C ASP A 565 -16.10 13.68 -13.14
N LEU A 566 -16.07 12.78 -14.12
CA LEU A 566 -15.71 11.37 -13.93
C LEU A 566 -14.19 11.18 -13.90
N PRO A 567 -13.64 10.27 -13.07
CA PRO A 567 -12.20 10.17 -12.85
C PRO A 567 -11.41 9.83 -14.12
N TYR A 568 -11.95 8.97 -14.99
CA TYR A 568 -11.35 8.62 -16.28
C TYR A 568 -11.33 9.76 -17.31
N GLN A 569 -11.98 10.90 -17.02
CA GLN A 569 -11.89 12.11 -17.84
C GLN A 569 -10.69 12.98 -17.47
N HIS A 570 -9.79 12.51 -16.59
CA HIS A 570 -8.59 13.24 -16.15
C HIS A 570 -7.88 13.98 -17.29
N GLY A 571 -7.45 13.26 -18.32
CA GLY A 571 -6.71 13.84 -19.45
C GLY A 571 -7.52 14.91 -20.20
N ASN A 572 -8.82 14.68 -20.39
CA ASN A 572 -9.72 15.63 -21.04
C ASN A 572 -9.92 16.89 -20.19
N ASN A 573 -10.09 16.74 -18.87
CA ASN A 573 -10.33 17.85 -17.95
C ASN A 573 -9.10 18.76 -17.85
N VAL A 574 -7.90 18.17 -17.81
CA VAL A 574 -6.64 18.91 -17.82
C VAL A 574 -6.43 19.63 -19.14
N ASN A 575 -6.63 18.95 -20.28
CA ASN A 575 -6.42 19.52 -21.62
C ASN A 575 -7.43 20.63 -21.96
N ALA A 576 -8.69 20.45 -21.57
CA ALA A 576 -9.77 21.42 -21.82
C ALA A 576 -9.89 22.49 -20.72
N VAL A 577 -9.07 22.42 -19.66
CA VAL A 577 -9.06 23.33 -18.51
C VAL A 577 -10.43 23.44 -17.81
N ARG A 578 -11.17 22.32 -17.76
CA ARG A 578 -12.49 22.23 -17.12
C ARG A 578 -12.33 21.84 -15.65
N LEU A 579 -11.73 22.72 -14.86
CA LEU A 579 -11.43 22.47 -13.45
C LEU A 579 -12.16 23.49 -12.58
N LYS A 580 -12.88 23.06 -11.54
CA LYS A 580 -13.64 23.97 -10.64
C LYS A 580 -12.72 24.85 -9.80
N ALA A 581 -11.69 24.26 -9.21
CA ALA A 581 -10.65 24.97 -8.47
C ALA A 581 -9.32 24.25 -8.64
N LYS A 582 -8.22 24.99 -8.77
CA LYS A 582 -6.89 24.43 -9.00
C LYS A 582 -5.78 25.31 -8.46
N SER A 583 -4.62 24.71 -8.21
CA SER A 583 -3.37 25.43 -7.92
C SER A 583 -2.19 24.74 -8.60
N ASN A 584 -1.31 25.54 -9.21
CA ASN A 584 0.00 25.13 -9.74
C ASN A 584 1.15 25.58 -8.82
N THR A 585 0.82 25.98 -7.59
CA THR A 585 1.79 26.26 -6.54
C THR A 585 1.40 25.54 -5.25
N PHE A 586 0.66 24.43 -5.37
CA PHE A 586 0.14 23.68 -4.25
C PHE A 586 1.28 23.10 -3.42
N TYR A 587 2.42 22.69 -4.00
CA TYR A 587 3.58 22.21 -3.22
C TYR A 587 4.59 23.31 -2.88
N ARG A 588 4.34 24.56 -3.26
CA ARG A 588 5.31 25.64 -3.11
C ARG A 588 5.73 25.82 -1.66
N GLY A 589 7.03 25.62 -1.39
CA GLY A 589 7.63 25.80 -0.08
C GLY A 589 7.69 24.53 0.78
N CYS A 590 7.21 23.40 0.26
CA CYS A 590 7.15 22.16 1.02
C CYS A 590 8.30 21.20 0.67
N ASN A 591 8.70 20.36 1.62
CA ASN A 591 9.72 19.35 1.40
C ASN A 591 9.11 18.11 0.75
N THR A 592 9.47 17.84 -0.51
CA THR A 592 8.81 16.85 -1.37
C THR A 592 9.44 15.46 -1.39
N ASP A 593 10.34 15.15 -0.48
CA ASP A 593 11.05 13.85 -0.44
C ASP A 593 10.55 12.94 0.69
N ASP A 594 9.29 13.13 1.10
CA ASP A 594 8.69 12.56 2.31
C ASP A 594 7.16 12.58 2.20
N TYR A 595 6.47 11.88 3.11
CA TYR A 595 5.02 11.87 3.21
C TYR A 595 4.45 13.25 3.52
N PHE A 596 3.51 13.67 2.68
CA PHE A 596 2.67 14.83 2.90
C PHE A 596 1.39 14.43 3.56
N THR A 597 0.98 15.16 4.59
CA THR A 597 -0.33 14.96 5.20
C THR A 597 -1.33 15.87 4.47
N PHE A 598 -2.28 15.28 3.76
CA PHE A 598 -3.36 16.00 3.10
C PHE A 598 -4.62 15.95 3.95
N CYS A 599 -5.46 16.99 3.81
CA CYS A 599 -6.76 17.08 4.45
C CYS A 599 -7.77 17.61 3.44
N LEU A 600 -8.77 16.78 3.13
CA LEU A 600 -9.98 17.17 2.40
C LEU A 600 -11.10 17.39 3.41
N LYS A 601 -11.52 18.65 3.57
CA LYS A 601 -12.61 19.06 4.45
C LYS A 601 -13.87 19.30 3.62
N LEU A 602 -14.96 18.68 4.02
CA LEU A 602 -16.28 18.80 3.38
C LEU A 602 -17.28 19.42 4.36
N ASN A 603 -18.03 20.41 3.91
CA ASN A 603 -19.23 20.89 4.59
C ASN A 603 -20.44 20.55 3.71
N TYR A 604 -21.12 19.45 4.02
CA TYR A 604 -22.23 18.97 3.21
C TYR A 604 -23.49 19.84 3.33
N ARG A 605 -23.60 20.70 4.36
CA ARG A 605 -24.71 21.65 4.49
C ARG A 605 -24.60 22.82 3.51
N THR A 606 -23.37 23.29 3.27
CA THR A 606 -23.10 24.47 2.44
C THR A 606 -22.58 24.14 1.04
N GLY A 607 -22.15 22.89 0.80
CA GLY A 607 -21.50 22.48 -0.45
C GLY A 607 -20.01 22.87 -0.53
N HIS A 608 -19.42 23.36 0.57
CA HIS A 608 -18.04 23.83 0.59
C HIS A 608 -17.05 22.67 0.72
N VAL A 609 -16.01 22.70 -0.12
CA VAL A 609 -14.90 21.76 -0.11
C VAL A 609 -13.60 22.55 0.02
N THR A 610 -12.75 22.14 0.95
CA THR A 610 -11.41 22.71 1.15
C THR A 610 -10.39 21.58 1.10
N LEU A 611 -9.46 21.65 0.15
CA LEU A 611 -8.27 20.82 0.09
C LEU A 611 -7.07 21.60 0.64
N SER A 612 -6.35 20.97 1.55
CA SER A 612 -5.15 21.50 2.20
C SER A 612 -4.13 20.41 2.43
N HIS A 613 -2.90 20.78 2.73
CA HIS A 613 -1.87 19.85 3.15
C HIS A 613 -0.92 20.50 4.14
N ALA A 614 -0.22 19.65 4.88
CA ALA A 614 0.90 20.01 5.73
C ALA A 614 2.15 19.30 5.18
N GLY A 615 3.26 20.03 5.12
CA GLY A 615 4.56 19.41 4.90
C GLY A 615 4.88 18.35 5.97
N PRO A 616 5.96 17.59 5.81
CA PRO A 616 6.27 16.42 6.65
C PRO A 616 6.41 16.69 8.16
N ASN A 617 6.58 17.96 8.54
CA ASN A 617 6.69 18.41 9.93
C ASN A 617 5.42 19.10 10.44
N SER A 618 4.29 18.94 9.75
CA SER A 618 3.03 19.65 10.00
C SER A 618 3.15 21.19 9.95
N ILE A 619 4.24 21.69 9.36
CA ILE A 619 4.59 23.11 9.25
C ILE A 619 4.73 23.44 7.77
N TYR A 620 4.03 24.49 7.34
CA TYR A 620 4.00 25.14 6.01
C TYR A 620 3.16 24.49 4.88
N ASN A 621 1.96 25.04 4.64
CA ASN A 621 1.61 25.77 3.40
C ASN A 621 0.39 26.71 3.61
N HIS A 622 0.36 27.86 2.94
CA HIS A 622 -0.79 28.80 2.92
C HIS A 622 -1.81 28.45 1.84
N GLU A 623 -1.41 27.65 0.85
CA GLU A 623 -2.27 27.38 -0.31
C GLU A 623 -3.39 26.40 0.08
N LYS A 624 -4.63 26.87 -0.06
CA LYS A 624 -5.83 26.05 0.03
C LYS A 624 -6.54 26.09 -1.30
N ILE A 625 -7.04 24.95 -1.75
CA ILE A 625 -7.90 24.87 -2.92
C ILE A 625 -9.31 24.73 -2.41
N GLU A 626 -10.14 25.75 -2.65
CA GLU A 626 -11.50 25.83 -2.12
C GLU A 626 -12.50 25.99 -3.24
N TYR A 627 -13.65 25.31 -3.11
CA TYR A 627 -14.75 25.45 -4.03
C TYR A 627 -16.08 25.20 -3.33
N LYS A 628 -17.14 25.88 -3.77
CA LYS A 628 -18.50 25.70 -3.27
C LYS A 628 -19.37 25.12 -4.38
N PHE A 629 -19.68 23.83 -4.28
CA PHE A 629 -20.57 23.15 -5.22
C PHE A 629 -22.03 23.56 -4.99
N ASN A 630 -22.76 23.74 -6.08
CA ASN A 630 -24.21 23.86 -6.00
C ASN A 630 -24.80 22.47 -5.73
N ARG A 631 -25.77 22.35 -4.81
CA ARG A 631 -26.44 21.09 -4.51
C ARG A 631 -27.11 20.44 -5.73
N ALA A 632 -27.56 21.25 -6.71
CA ALA A 632 -28.12 20.75 -7.97
C ALA A 632 -27.06 20.13 -8.89
N GLU A 633 -25.81 20.58 -8.79
CA GLU A 633 -24.66 20.09 -9.54
C GLU A 633 -24.07 18.84 -8.86
N LEU A 634 -23.70 19.00 -7.58
CA LEU A 634 -23.14 17.96 -6.73
C LEU A 634 -23.62 18.12 -5.29
N ASP A 635 -24.49 17.20 -4.85
CA ASP A 635 -24.94 17.12 -3.47
C ASP A 635 -23.94 16.31 -2.64
N LEU A 636 -23.06 17.00 -1.90
CA LEU A 636 -22.05 16.38 -1.06
C LEU A 636 -22.64 15.43 0.00
N SER A 637 -23.90 15.60 0.39
CA SER A 637 -24.55 14.71 1.36
C SER A 637 -24.93 13.34 0.78
N LYS A 638 -24.78 13.15 -0.53
CA LYS A 638 -25.05 11.88 -1.23
C LYS A 638 -23.79 11.08 -1.53
N LEU A 639 -22.60 11.64 -1.29
CA LEU A 639 -21.34 10.94 -1.47
C LEU A 639 -21.09 10.03 -0.28
N ASP A 640 -20.74 8.77 -0.54
CA ASP A 640 -20.53 7.75 0.50
C ASP A 640 -19.19 7.03 0.35
N TYR A 641 -18.84 6.61 -0.86
CA TYR A 641 -17.65 5.82 -1.12
C TYR A 641 -16.45 6.71 -1.40
N ILE A 642 -15.27 6.22 -1.01
CA ILE A 642 -13.99 6.85 -1.31
C ILE A 642 -13.17 5.84 -2.12
N HIS A 643 -12.55 6.34 -3.18
CA HIS A 643 -11.71 5.58 -4.09
C HIS A 643 -10.32 6.21 -4.20
N LEU A 644 -9.30 5.36 -4.28
CA LEU A 644 -7.94 5.75 -4.58
C LEU A 644 -7.53 5.29 -5.98
N SER A 645 -6.76 6.11 -6.66
CA SER A 645 -6.16 5.78 -7.95
C SER A 645 -4.84 6.54 -8.15
N ALA A 646 -3.96 6.00 -8.98
CA ALA A 646 -2.64 6.58 -9.25
C ALA A 646 -2.42 6.74 -10.76
N GLY A 647 -1.64 7.77 -11.12
CA GLY A 647 -1.28 8.05 -12.50
C GLY A 647 -0.19 7.11 -13.02
N THR A 648 0.93 7.68 -13.41
CA THR A 648 2.01 6.92 -14.10
C THR A 648 3.05 6.33 -13.15
N GLN A 649 2.95 6.59 -11.85
CA GLN A 649 3.88 6.11 -10.82
C GLN A 649 3.12 5.44 -9.68
N ASP A 650 3.77 4.51 -8.99
CA ASP A 650 3.21 3.90 -7.79
C ASP A 650 3.17 4.96 -6.67
N VAL A 651 2.06 5.04 -5.95
CA VAL A 651 1.85 6.03 -4.88
C VAL A 651 1.60 5.32 -3.55
N PRO A 652 2.57 5.28 -2.63
CA PRO A 652 2.31 4.86 -1.26
C PRO A 652 1.39 5.85 -0.53
N VAL A 653 0.28 5.33 0.00
CA VAL A 653 -0.70 6.01 0.83
C VAL A 653 -0.70 5.39 2.23
N ARG A 654 -0.64 6.23 3.26
CA ARG A 654 -0.66 5.83 4.68
C ARG A 654 -1.69 6.63 5.46
N ASN A 655 -2.16 6.08 6.57
CA ASN A 655 -3.03 6.78 7.51
C ASN A 655 -4.27 7.41 6.87
N LEU A 656 -4.82 6.79 5.83
CA LEU A 656 -6.04 7.29 5.24
C LEU A 656 -7.23 7.01 6.18
N THR A 657 -7.85 8.08 6.68
CA THR A 657 -8.91 8.03 7.69
C THR A 657 -10.05 9.01 7.39
N ILE A 658 -11.26 8.67 7.84
CA ILE A 658 -12.46 9.52 7.76
C ILE A 658 -12.82 9.93 9.19
N ASN A 659 -12.94 11.24 9.42
CA ASN A 659 -13.22 11.82 10.72
C ASN A 659 -14.31 12.88 10.63
N LEU A 660 -14.99 13.12 11.74
CA LEU A 660 -16.08 14.08 11.85
C LEU A 660 -15.71 15.30 12.72
N GLU A 661 -14.52 15.21 13.32
CA GLU A 661 -13.85 16.28 14.05
C GLU A 661 -12.41 16.37 13.55
N PRO A 662 -11.80 17.57 13.61
CA PRO A 662 -10.41 17.72 13.21
C PRO A 662 -9.48 16.97 14.19
N ILE A 663 -8.54 16.20 13.66
CA ILE A 663 -7.48 15.56 14.45
C ILE A 663 -6.32 16.54 14.55
N ALA A 664 -6.06 17.12 15.72
CA ALA A 664 -5.03 18.15 15.91
C ALA A 664 -3.64 17.72 15.40
N GLU A 665 -3.25 16.46 15.60
CA GLU A 665 -1.95 15.90 15.17
C GLU A 665 -1.80 15.81 13.64
N LEU A 666 -2.91 15.61 12.93
CA LEU A 666 -2.93 15.46 11.46
C LEU A 666 -3.46 16.70 10.74
N HIS A 667 -4.00 17.67 11.50
CA HIS A 667 -4.57 18.87 10.92
C HIS A 667 -3.44 19.81 10.49
N PRO A 668 -3.43 20.27 9.22
CA PRO A 668 -2.43 21.22 8.77
C PRO A 668 -2.44 22.48 9.63
N ILE A 669 -1.31 22.80 10.26
CA ILE A 669 -1.17 24.01 11.09
C ILE A 669 -0.72 25.15 10.20
N VAL A 670 -1.46 26.25 10.25
CA VAL A 670 -1.13 27.51 9.56
C VAL A 670 -0.39 28.42 10.53
N ASP A 671 0.84 28.80 10.21
CA ASP A 671 1.49 29.93 10.89
C ASP A 671 0.89 31.24 10.37
N THR A 672 -0.05 31.79 11.13
CA THR A 672 -0.73 33.04 10.81
C THR A 672 0.18 34.28 10.87
N GLN A 673 1.40 34.17 11.43
CA GLN A 673 2.33 35.28 11.56
C GLN A 673 3.30 35.40 10.38
N PHE A 674 3.35 34.40 9.49
CA PHE A 674 4.24 34.46 8.33
C PHE A 674 3.76 35.51 7.31
N LYS A 675 4.39 36.69 7.33
CA LYS A 675 4.20 37.72 6.30
C LYS A 675 5.07 37.39 5.09
N ARG A 676 4.44 37.20 3.93
CA ARG A 676 5.09 37.02 2.63
C ARG A 676 5.81 38.33 2.25
N ASP A 677 7.05 38.51 2.68
CA ASP A 677 7.86 39.66 2.25
C ASP A 677 8.44 39.40 0.85
N THR A 678 7.66 39.73 -0.18
CA THR A 678 8.09 39.65 -1.59
C THR A 678 8.93 40.85 -2.03
N SER A 679 9.11 41.87 -1.18
CA SER A 679 9.83 43.12 -1.49
C SER A 679 11.31 42.85 -1.77
N ASN A 680 11.92 41.90 -1.06
CA ASN A 680 13.34 41.59 -1.15
C ASN A 680 13.74 40.64 -2.29
N LEU A 681 12.78 40.05 -3.03
CA LEU A 681 13.07 39.13 -4.13
C LEU A 681 13.24 39.84 -5.49
N LEU A 682 12.72 41.05 -5.64
CA LEU A 682 12.87 41.86 -6.85
C LEU A 682 14.23 42.58 -6.93
N GLU A 683 14.87 42.88 -5.79
CA GLU A 683 16.16 43.61 -5.80
C GLU A 683 17.37 42.70 -6.06
N ARG A 684 17.30 41.39 -5.79
CA ARG A 684 18.46 40.49 -5.92
C ARG A 684 18.70 39.91 -7.32
N TYR A 685 17.82 40.16 -8.28
CA TYR A 685 17.98 39.72 -9.69
C TYR A 685 18.37 40.84 -10.67
N LEU A 686 18.69 42.04 -10.17
CA LEU A 686 19.20 43.16 -10.99
C LEU A 686 20.69 43.47 -10.78
N VAL A 687 21.48 42.53 -10.23
CA VAL A 687 22.94 42.65 -10.28
C VAL A 687 23.46 41.96 -11.54
N ALA A 688 23.60 42.75 -12.61
CA ALA A 688 24.42 42.38 -13.75
C ALA A 688 25.85 42.07 -13.26
N THR A 689 26.28 40.82 -13.35
CA THR A 689 27.68 40.44 -13.19
C THR A 689 28.47 41.00 -14.37
N ALA A 690 29.06 42.17 -14.17
CA ALA A 690 30.08 42.71 -15.05
C ALA A 690 31.34 41.83 -14.98
N HIS A 691 31.52 40.95 -15.96
CA HIS A 691 32.83 40.40 -16.27
C HIS A 691 33.59 41.37 -17.17
N ASN A 692 34.48 42.14 -16.57
CA ASN A 692 35.51 42.91 -17.27
C ASN A 692 36.57 41.97 -17.84
N ASN A 693 36.67 41.91 -19.18
CA ASN A 693 37.95 41.84 -19.87
C ASN A 693 37.85 42.71 -21.14
N PRO A 694 38.87 43.53 -21.45
CA PRO A 694 38.73 44.64 -22.39
C PRO A 694 38.94 44.19 -23.84
N ALA A 695 38.00 44.54 -24.73
CA ALA A 695 38.26 44.61 -26.16
C ALA A 695 38.74 46.03 -26.53
N PRO A 696 39.70 46.20 -27.46
CA PRO A 696 40.24 47.50 -27.83
C PRO A 696 39.23 48.34 -28.65
N PRO A 697 39.40 49.67 -28.69
CA PRO A 697 38.32 50.60 -28.99
C PRO A 697 38.13 50.81 -30.50
N ILE A 698 36.88 50.74 -30.97
CA ILE A 698 36.52 51.28 -32.28
C ILE A 698 35.96 52.68 -32.06
N THR A 699 36.73 53.67 -32.49
CA THR A 699 36.38 55.10 -32.49
C THR A 699 35.38 55.42 -33.60
N ASN A 700 34.40 56.26 -33.27
CA ASN A 700 33.46 56.87 -34.21
C ASN A 700 34.15 57.97 -35.06
N ARG A 701 33.66 58.10 -36.32
CA ARG A 701 33.75 59.22 -37.32
C ARG A 701 34.44 58.74 -38.63
N ALA A 702 33.94 58.96 -39.85
CA ALA A 702 33.00 59.96 -40.36
C ALA A 702 32.45 59.62 -41.77
N LYS A 703 31.35 60.29 -42.13
CA LYS A 703 30.96 60.87 -43.45
C LYS A 703 30.62 59.97 -44.67
N LYS A 704 29.32 60.06 -45.02
CA LYS A 704 28.70 60.43 -46.33
C LYS A 704 29.59 60.37 -47.60
N GLN A 705 29.12 59.62 -48.60
CA GLN A 705 28.55 60.07 -49.91
C GLN A 705 28.38 58.81 -50.80
N ARG A 706 27.15 58.41 -51.18
CA ARG A 706 26.39 58.74 -52.42
C ARG A 706 26.89 57.98 -53.68
N PRO A 707 26.06 57.80 -54.72
CA PRO A 707 25.37 56.53 -55.01
C PRO A 707 25.62 56.00 -56.44
N LEU A 708 25.15 54.79 -56.76
CA LEU A 708 24.85 54.38 -58.14
C LEU A 708 23.58 53.51 -58.19
N ALA A 709 22.97 53.55 -59.36
CA ALA A 709 21.57 53.37 -59.69
C ALA A 709 21.29 52.04 -60.43
N ILE A 710 20.08 51.48 -60.23
CA ILE A 710 19.10 51.01 -61.27
C ILE A 710 19.54 49.75 -62.11
N ASN A 711 18.80 48.65 -62.34
CA ASN A 711 17.37 48.38 -62.60
C ASN A 711 17.06 46.84 -62.72
N PRO A 712 15.90 46.33 -63.26
CA PRO A 712 14.98 45.45 -62.53
C PRO A 712 14.51 44.19 -63.34
N ARG A 713 13.33 43.62 -62.98
CA ARG A 713 12.39 42.68 -63.67
C ARG A 713 12.28 41.32 -62.95
N SER A 714 11.14 40.88 -62.37
CA SER A 714 9.72 40.71 -62.77
C SER A 714 9.39 39.25 -63.15
N ASN A 715 8.39 38.67 -62.47
CA ASN A 715 7.35 37.72 -62.93
C ASN A 715 6.98 36.74 -61.79
N ILE A 716 5.79 36.84 -61.19
CA ILE A 716 4.51 36.23 -61.63
C ILE A 716 4.61 34.71 -61.72
N ASN A 717 4.00 34.00 -60.76
CA ASN A 717 2.98 33.01 -61.10
C ASN A 717 2.00 32.74 -59.96
N LYS A 718 0.72 32.84 -60.31
CA LYS A 718 -0.44 32.41 -59.54
C LYS A 718 -0.60 30.89 -59.70
N SER A 719 -1.05 30.20 -58.67
CA SER A 719 -2.07 29.15 -58.84
C SER A 719 -2.95 29.04 -57.59
N VAL A 720 -4.24 28.94 -57.86
CA VAL A 720 -5.39 28.84 -56.97
C VAL A 720 -6.02 27.48 -57.28
N ILE A 721 -6.27 26.62 -56.28
CA ILE A 721 -7.34 25.58 -56.25
C ILE A 721 -7.63 25.32 -54.74
N LEU A 722 -8.70 25.86 -54.13
CA LEU A 722 -9.99 25.20 -53.81
C LEU A 722 -9.80 23.78 -53.19
N GLY A 723 -10.14 23.48 -51.93
CA GLY A 723 -11.42 23.66 -51.25
C GLY A 723 -12.37 22.47 -51.52
N ARG A 724 -12.50 21.52 -50.57
CA ARG A 724 -13.76 20.91 -50.06
C ARG A 724 -13.57 19.54 -49.37
N ILE A 725 -14.06 19.47 -48.13
CA ILE A 725 -15.00 18.49 -47.55
C ILE A 725 -14.79 17.00 -47.90
N ALA A 726 -14.28 16.25 -46.93
CA ALA A 726 -14.94 15.09 -46.30
C ALA A 726 -14.27 14.83 -44.95
#